data_AF-A0A7Y6XPS5-F1
#
_entry.id   AF-A0A7Y6XPS5-F1
#
_cell.length_a   1.000
_cell.length_b   1.000
_cell.length_c   1.000
_cell.angle_alpha   90.00
_cell.angle_beta   90.00
_cell.angle_gamma   90.00
#
_symmetry.space_group_name_H-M   'P 1'
#
loop_
_entity.id
_entity.type
_entity.pdbx_description
1 polymer ?
#
loop_
_entity_poly.entity_id
_entity_poly.type
_entity_poly.pdbx_seq_one_letter_code
_entity_poly.pdbx_strand_id
1 'polypeptide(L)'
;MKSGQRRVVIENVSPEINCGQHAAKRVVGQSFEVSADLLADGHDVLNAHIKYKHEKARSWKYAPMKLGENDNWSGSFEVEKQGLYEYTVEAWVDYPLTWQHNIERKIDDNQYVNVELEDGIQYLKDAKKKSKVDKDYLDQLIAAFANPDEYNMAIKEAQSERLHDIFWANPSKKFATTYEKQLPLYVDRQKALYSTWYEFFPRSTAKKAGQHGTFKDVLDIIPLVAKQGFDVIYFPPIHPIGTAHRKGKNNTTTALPEDVGVPWAIGNKEGGHKDILPELGTLDDFKEVIRVAGEHGIEIAMDFALQCSPDHPYVKEHPSWFKWRPDGTVQYAENPPKKYQDIYPIYFESDDWENMWEEFVGITLFWNELGIKIFRVDNPHTKPFGFWEYLIAQVKKVDADVLFLAEAFTKPKTMQRLAKIGFSQGYTYYTWRSSKAEIIEYMNELTKGPMKDYFRPNFWPNTPDINPWMLQGGNENLYTVRHMMAATLSSNFGMYGPVYEQIEHAPVIGKEEYLNSEKYEVRHWDWTKVTKLSTLIAKINKIRKEHTALQETNNIDFCQIDNDRILSYFKQSQDKSDNLLFAVNLDPYNRQGGWVQVPKYKMGLSNEQPIRVTDLITGNSYIWNQEWNYVELDPYQIPYHIFSIHY
;
A
#
# COMPACT_ATOMS: atom_id res chain seq x y z
N MET A 1 -14.58 -25.86 -28.90
CA MET A 1 -13.15 -26.09 -29.20
C MET A 1 -12.53 -24.76 -29.62
N LYS A 2 -11.36 -24.40 -29.09
CA LYS A 2 -10.58 -23.26 -29.62
C LYS A 2 -10.19 -23.62 -31.07
N SER A 3 -10.17 -22.64 -32.00
CA SER A 3 -9.75 -22.90 -33.39
C SER A 3 -8.33 -23.49 -33.38
N GLY A 4 -8.11 -24.58 -34.10
CA GLY A 4 -6.77 -25.20 -34.25
C GLY A 4 -5.75 -24.32 -34.97
N GLN A 5 -6.15 -23.15 -35.46
CA GLN A 5 -5.27 -22.16 -36.08
C GLN A 5 -4.60 -21.25 -35.05
N ARG A 6 -5.09 -21.22 -33.80
CA ARG A 6 -4.49 -20.44 -32.71
C ARG A 6 -3.38 -21.27 -32.05
N ARG A 7 -2.14 -20.92 -32.37
CA ARG A 7 -0.95 -21.68 -31.95
C ARG A 7 -0.35 -21.21 -30.63
N VAL A 8 -0.48 -19.91 -30.33
CA VAL A 8 0.13 -19.35 -29.12
C VAL A 8 -0.61 -19.84 -27.88
N VAL A 9 0.16 -20.39 -26.95
CA VAL A 9 -0.22 -20.79 -25.60
C VAL A 9 0.18 -19.65 -24.65
N ILE A 10 -0.72 -19.31 -23.72
CA ILE A 10 -0.53 -18.24 -22.73
C ILE A 10 -0.70 -18.87 -21.35
N GLU A 11 0.37 -18.88 -20.57
CA GLU A 11 0.44 -19.48 -19.25
C GLU A 11 0.92 -18.47 -18.21
N ASN A 12 0.69 -18.79 -16.92
CA ASN A 12 1.24 -18.06 -15.77
C ASN A 12 1.07 -16.53 -15.80
N VAL A 13 -0.10 -16.06 -16.24
CA VAL A 13 -0.41 -14.62 -16.24
C VAL A 13 -0.35 -14.09 -14.81
N SER A 14 0.42 -13.01 -14.62
CA SER A 14 0.64 -12.39 -13.32
C SER A 14 0.54 -10.86 -13.44
N PRO A 15 -0.05 -10.15 -12.46
CA PRO A 15 -0.68 -10.68 -11.25
C PRO A 15 -1.97 -11.47 -11.55
N GLU A 16 -2.20 -12.59 -10.87
CA GLU A 16 -3.50 -13.28 -10.86
C GLU A 16 -3.81 -13.71 -9.42
N ILE A 17 -4.70 -12.97 -8.74
CA ILE A 17 -4.95 -13.21 -7.32
C ILE A 17 -6.06 -14.24 -7.15
N ASN A 18 -5.73 -15.37 -6.52
CA ASN A 18 -6.69 -16.45 -6.23
C ASN A 18 -7.47 -16.88 -7.48
N CYS A 19 -6.75 -17.23 -8.54
CA CYS A 19 -7.32 -17.68 -9.81
C CYS A 19 -8.19 -16.63 -10.53
N GLY A 20 -7.96 -15.34 -10.26
CA GLY A 20 -8.72 -14.20 -10.82
C GLY A 20 -9.94 -13.80 -10.00
N GLN A 21 -10.12 -14.36 -8.79
CA GLN A 21 -11.26 -14.04 -7.92
C GLN A 21 -11.15 -12.63 -7.32
N HIS A 22 -9.94 -12.18 -6.98
CA HIS A 22 -9.70 -10.92 -6.28
C HIS A 22 -8.91 -9.95 -7.14
N ALA A 23 -9.16 -8.66 -6.94
CA ALA A 23 -8.47 -7.62 -7.68
C ALA A 23 -7.01 -7.45 -7.22
N ALA A 24 -6.10 -7.29 -8.18
CA ALA A 24 -4.85 -6.60 -7.90
C ALA A 24 -5.15 -5.13 -7.53
N LYS A 25 -4.19 -4.43 -6.94
CA LYS A 25 -4.38 -3.07 -6.43
C LYS A 25 -3.30 -2.11 -6.89
N ARG A 26 -3.74 -0.92 -7.28
CA ARG A 26 -2.89 0.24 -7.55
C ARG A 26 -3.57 1.51 -7.05
N VAL A 27 -2.88 2.65 -7.10
CA VAL A 27 -3.50 3.97 -7.02
C VAL A 27 -3.30 4.70 -8.34
N VAL A 28 -4.10 5.72 -8.60
CA VAL A 28 -4.01 6.56 -9.82
C VAL A 28 -2.55 6.96 -10.09
N GLY A 29 -2.10 6.96 -11.35
CA GLY A 29 -0.73 7.33 -11.75
C GLY A 29 0.34 6.26 -11.52
N GLN A 30 0.04 5.15 -10.84
CA GLN A 30 0.99 4.04 -10.74
C GLN A 30 1.10 3.24 -12.03
N SER A 31 2.27 2.68 -12.27
CA SER A 31 2.49 1.66 -13.28
C SER A 31 1.96 0.30 -12.79
N PHE A 32 1.25 -0.40 -13.67
CA PHE A 32 0.81 -1.78 -13.48
C PHE A 32 1.55 -2.69 -14.46
N GLU A 33 2.49 -3.46 -13.92
CA GLU A 33 3.25 -4.48 -14.66
C GLU A 33 2.45 -5.78 -14.73
N VAL A 34 2.42 -6.38 -15.92
CA VAL A 34 1.81 -7.70 -16.17
C VAL A 34 2.84 -8.56 -16.88
N SER A 35 2.95 -9.82 -16.46
CA SER A 35 3.77 -10.83 -17.13
C SER A 35 2.97 -12.08 -17.49
N ALA A 36 3.48 -12.86 -18.43
CA ALA A 36 2.95 -14.15 -18.84
C ALA A 36 4.03 -14.97 -19.54
N ASP A 37 3.91 -16.30 -19.51
CA ASP A 37 4.75 -17.20 -20.30
C ASP A 37 4.05 -17.47 -21.64
N LEU A 38 4.73 -17.19 -22.75
CA LEU A 38 4.15 -17.27 -24.09
C LEU A 38 4.91 -18.26 -24.96
N LEU A 39 4.21 -19.27 -25.46
CA LEU A 39 4.81 -20.40 -26.16
C LEU A 39 4.08 -20.66 -27.49
N ALA A 40 4.79 -21.16 -28.48
CA ALA A 40 4.21 -21.75 -29.69
C ALA A 40 5.11 -22.87 -30.21
N ASP A 41 4.57 -23.73 -31.05
CA ASP A 41 5.37 -24.70 -31.79
C ASP A 41 6.27 -24.03 -32.83
N GLY A 42 7.42 -24.63 -33.14
CA GLY A 42 8.35 -24.16 -34.18
C GLY A 42 9.31 -23.05 -33.73
N HIS A 43 9.70 -22.19 -34.67
CA HIS A 43 10.68 -21.11 -34.47
C HIS A 43 10.12 -19.74 -34.85
N ASP A 44 8.79 -19.62 -34.90
CA ASP A 44 8.15 -18.38 -35.30
C ASP A 44 8.24 -17.33 -34.20
N VAL A 45 8.34 -16.05 -34.60
CA VAL A 45 8.42 -14.93 -33.68
C VAL A 45 7.05 -14.67 -33.07
N LEU A 46 7.01 -14.55 -31.74
CA LEU A 46 5.79 -14.21 -31.00
C LEU A 46 5.73 -12.72 -30.71
N ASN A 47 4.52 -12.21 -30.49
CA ASN A 47 4.30 -10.86 -30.02
C ASN A 47 3.01 -10.81 -29.17
N ALA A 48 2.95 -9.86 -28.24
CA ALA A 48 1.85 -9.77 -27.29
C ALA A 48 1.59 -8.36 -26.78
N HIS A 49 0.38 -8.15 -26.29
CA HIS A 49 0.02 -6.96 -25.54
C HIS A 49 -0.88 -7.30 -24.35
N ILE A 50 -0.84 -6.42 -23.36
CA ILE A 50 -1.80 -6.33 -22.29
C ILE A 50 -3.02 -5.62 -22.85
N LYS A 51 -4.17 -6.28 -22.80
CA LYS A 51 -5.46 -5.74 -23.16
C LYS A 51 -6.17 -5.31 -21.88
N TYR A 52 -6.42 -4.02 -21.72
CA TYR A 52 -6.98 -3.47 -20.48
C TYR A 52 -8.07 -2.41 -20.72
N LYS A 53 -8.99 -2.26 -19.77
CA LYS A 53 -10.12 -1.34 -19.88
C LYS A 53 -10.63 -0.96 -18.49
N HIS A 54 -10.84 0.33 -18.27
CA HIS A 54 -11.56 0.84 -17.10
C HIS A 54 -13.07 0.55 -17.21
N GLU A 55 -13.78 0.29 -16.12
CA GLU A 55 -15.20 -0.08 -16.10
C GLU A 55 -16.11 0.92 -16.86
N LYS A 56 -15.76 2.22 -16.83
CA LYS A 56 -16.49 3.30 -17.54
C LYS A 56 -16.09 3.48 -19.02
N ALA A 57 -15.07 2.75 -19.51
CA ALA A 57 -14.58 2.89 -20.88
C ALA A 57 -15.34 1.95 -21.85
N ARG A 58 -15.60 2.45 -23.07
CA ARG A 58 -16.31 1.69 -24.12
C ARG A 58 -15.39 0.79 -24.95
N SER A 59 -14.10 1.10 -24.99
CA SER A 59 -13.11 0.42 -25.83
C SER A 59 -11.91 -0.03 -25.00
N TRP A 60 -11.34 -1.17 -25.39
CA TRP A 60 -10.08 -1.66 -24.83
C TRP A 60 -8.90 -0.77 -25.25
N LYS A 61 -7.97 -0.57 -24.34
CA LYS A 61 -6.61 -0.06 -24.60
C LYS A 61 -5.64 -1.25 -24.64
N TYR A 62 -4.46 -1.01 -25.18
CA TYR A 62 -3.44 -2.02 -25.40
C TYR A 62 -2.06 -1.49 -25.00
N ALA A 63 -1.30 -2.29 -24.25
CA ALA A 63 0.08 -1.97 -23.87
C ALA A 63 1.01 -3.10 -24.33
N PRO A 64 2.10 -2.81 -25.08
CA PRO A 64 2.97 -3.84 -25.63
C PRO A 64 3.68 -4.63 -24.51
N MET A 65 3.94 -5.91 -24.78
CA MET A 65 4.81 -6.74 -23.96
C MET A 65 6.14 -6.99 -24.68
N LYS A 66 7.19 -7.23 -23.91
CA LYS A 66 8.54 -7.53 -24.38
C LYS A 66 8.96 -8.91 -23.89
N LEU A 67 9.67 -9.64 -24.74
CA LEU A 67 10.31 -10.89 -24.39
C LEU A 67 11.47 -10.63 -23.41
N GLY A 68 11.42 -11.30 -22.26
CA GLY A 68 12.53 -11.46 -21.33
C GLY A 68 13.23 -12.79 -21.54
N GLU A 69 13.79 -13.35 -20.47
CA GLU A 69 14.43 -14.67 -20.52
C GLU A 69 13.41 -15.81 -20.46
N ASN A 70 13.72 -16.94 -21.10
CA ASN A 70 12.97 -18.20 -21.00
C ASN A 70 11.46 -18.03 -21.27
N ASP A 71 11.12 -17.42 -22.41
CA ASP A 71 9.74 -17.22 -22.89
C ASP A 71 8.82 -16.44 -21.92
N ASN A 72 9.40 -15.77 -20.93
CA ASN A 72 8.67 -14.86 -20.06
C ASN A 72 8.51 -13.51 -20.74
N TRP A 73 7.28 -13.04 -20.86
CA TRP A 73 6.97 -11.73 -21.43
C TRP A 73 6.46 -10.79 -20.35
N SER A 74 6.85 -9.53 -20.41
CA SER A 74 6.33 -8.50 -19.51
C SER A 74 6.02 -7.19 -20.23
N GLY A 75 5.03 -6.47 -19.72
CA GLY A 75 4.67 -5.14 -20.17
C GLY A 75 4.05 -4.35 -19.03
N SER A 76 3.78 -3.08 -19.25
CA SER A 76 3.11 -2.26 -18.25
C SER A 76 2.23 -1.17 -18.86
N PHE A 77 1.28 -0.68 -18.07
CA PHE A 77 0.50 0.51 -18.39
C PHE A 77 0.26 1.34 -17.13
N GLU A 78 0.08 2.65 -17.31
CA GLU A 78 -0.27 3.56 -16.21
C GLU A 78 -1.78 3.56 -15.95
N VAL A 79 -2.18 3.51 -14.67
CA VAL A 79 -3.59 3.60 -14.28
C VAL A 79 -4.05 5.05 -14.11
N GLU A 80 -4.74 5.60 -15.12
CA GLU A 80 -5.07 7.03 -15.19
C GLU A 80 -6.29 7.44 -14.33
N LYS A 81 -7.15 6.49 -13.94
CA LYS A 81 -8.46 6.76 -13.29
C LYS A 81 -8.70 5.82 -12.12
N GLN A 82 -9.36 6.32 -11.08
CA GLN A 82 -9.85 5.53 -9.96
C GLN A 82 -11.03 4.63 -10.39
N GLY A 83 -11.11 3.42 -9.85
CA GLY A 83 -12.19 2.46 -10.12
C GLY A 83 -11.67 1.10 -10.56
N LEU A 84 -12.58 0.25 -11.04
CA LEU A 84 -12.25 -1.09 -11.50
C LEU A 84 -11.72 -1.07 -12.94
N TYR A 85 -10.65 -1.83 -13.17
CA TYR A 85 -10.13 -2.20 -14.47
C TYR A 85 -10.25 -3.70 -14.67
N GLU A 86 -10.42 -4.08 -15.92
CA GLU A 86 -10.27 -5.45 -16.40
C GLU A 86 -9.00 -5.49 -17.25
N TYR A 87 -8.19 -6.53 -17.09
CA TYR A 87 -7.05 -6.79 -17.96
C TYR A 87 -6.90 -8.27 -18.33
N THR A 88 -6.24 -8.53 -19.45
CA THR A 88 -5.89 -9.86 -19.92
C THR A 88 -4.70 -9.77 -20.88
N VAL A 89 -4.10 -10.89 -21.25
CA VAL A 89 -3.00 -10.95 -22.22
C VAL A 89 -3.51 -11.50 -23.55
N GLU A 90 -3.14 -10.86 -24.65
CA GLU A 90 -3.41 -11.33 -26.00
C GLU A 90 -2.09 -11.46 -26.76
N ALA A 91 -1.86 -12.62 -27.36
CA ALA A 91 -0.61 -12.97 -28.02
C ALA A 91 -0.86 -13.67 -29.37
N TRP A 92 0.06 -13.51 -30.31
CA TRP A 92 -0.03 -14.09 -31.66
C TRP A 92 1.36 -14.43 -32.21
N VAL A 93 1.38 -15.30 -33.23
CA VAL A 93 2.54 -15.48 -34.08
C VAL A 93 2.62 -14.27 -35.01
N ASP A 94 3.72 -13.53 -34.95
CA ASP A 94 3.92 -12.33 -35.75
C ASP A 94 4.58 -12.71 -37.08
N TYR A 95 3.77 -13.09 -38.06
CA TYR A 95 4.23 -13.57 -39.37
C TYR A 95 5.18 -12.58 -40.10
N PRO A 96 4.92 -11.25 -40.13
CA PRO A 96 5.89 -10.29 -40.64
C PRO A 96 7.26 -10.33 -39.95
N LEU A 97 7.29 -10.32 -38.60
CA LEU A 97 8.56 -10.38 -37.86
C LEU A 97 9.23 -11.75 -37.97
N THR A 98 8.45 -12.82 -38.10
CA THR A 98 8.94 -14.18 -38.37
C THR A 98 9.63 -14.24 -39.73
N TRP A 99 9.01 -13.66 -40.76
CA TRP A 99 9.61 -13.55 -42.09
C TRP A 99 10.92 -12.78 -42.04
N GLN A 100 10.94 -11.64 -41.34
CA GLN A 100 12.13 -10.80 -41.21
C GLN A 100 13.27 -11.55 -40.50
N HIS A 101 12.97 -12.20 -39.38
CA HIS A 101 13.96 -13.02 -38.65
C HIS A 101 14.54 -14.14 -39.52
N ASN A 102 13.69 -14.81 -40.30
CA ASN A 102 14.13 -15.92 -41.15
C ASN A 102 14.97 -15.44 -42.34
N ILE A 103 14.63 -14.30 -42.96
CA ILE A 103 15.39 -13.78 -44.09
C ILE A 103 16.74 -13.21 -43.66
N GLU A 104 16.82 -12.54 -42.50
CA GLU A 104 18.09 -12.10 -41.87
C GLU A 104 19.07 -13.26 -41.75
N ARG A 105 18.64 -14.37 -41.15
CA ARG A 105 19.51 -15.55 -40.96
C ARG A 105 19.97 -16.19 -42.26
N LYS A 106 19.12 -16.18 -43.30
CA LYS A 106 19.49 -16.69 -44.62
C LYS A 106 20.51 -15.78 -45.31
N ILE A 107 20.35 -14.47 -45.17
CA ILE A 107 21.29 -13.49 -45.71
C ILE A 107 22.65 -13.59 -44.99
N ASP A 108 22.65 -13.74 -43.67
CA ASP A 108 23.87 -13.94 -42.86
C ASP A 108 24.62 -15.22 -43.26
N ASP A 109 23.89 -16.26 -43.68
CA ASP A 109 24.45 -17.51 -44.21
C ASP A 109 24.81 -17.41 -45.71
N ASN A 110 24.83 -16.19 -46.28
CA ASN A 110 25.15 -15.90 -47.68
C ASN A 110 24.25 -16.63 -48.70
N GLN A 111 23.01 -16.97 -48.31
CA GLN A 111 22.04 -17.56 -49.22
C GLN A 111 21.43 -16.47 -50.12
N TYR A 112 21.06 -16.86 -51.34
CA TYR A 112 20.37 -15.98 -52.26
C TYR A 112 18.84 -16.07 -52.04
N VAL A 113 18.20 -14.95 -51.67
CA VAL A 113 16.86 -14.93 -51.04
C VAL A 113 15.74 -14.28 -51.87
N ASN A 114 15.80 -14.38 -53.20
CA ASN A 114 14.79 -13.73 -54.08
C ASN A 114 13.35 -14.18 -53.78
N VAL A 115 13.13 -15.47 -53.52
CA VAL A 115 11.79 -16.01 -53.27
C VAL A 115 11.25 -15.50 -51.93
N GLU A 116 12.11 -15.39 -50.93
CA GLU A 116 11.77 -14.84 -49.63
C GLU A 116 11.46 -13.34 -49.70
N LEU A 117 12.19 -12.57 -50.51
CA LEU A 117 11.85 -11.17 -50.77
C LEU A 117 10.46 -11.03 -51.40
N GLU A 118 10.14 -11.85 -52.40
CA GLU A 118 8.80 -11.88 -53.00
C GLU A 118 7.72 -12.25 -51.98
N ASP A 119 7.98 -13.22 -51.10
CA ASP A 119 7.07 -13.61 -50.01
C ASP A 119 6.81 -12.45 -49.04
N GLY A 120 7.85 -11.65 -48.76
CA GLY A 120 7.80 -10.45 -47.92
C GLY A 120 6.83 -9.37 -48.41
N ILE A 121 6.57 -9.30 -49.72
CA ILE A 121 5.68 -8.30 -50.33
C ILE A 121 4.27 -8.36 -49.73
N GLN A 122 3.78 -9.54 -49.35
CA GLN A 122 2.45 -9.65 -48.74
C GLN A 122 2.38 -8.93 -47.39
N TYR A 123 3.45 -9.02 -46.58
CA TYR A 123 3.54 -8.38 -45.28
C TYR A 123 3.70 -6.86 -45.43
N LEU A 124 4.49 -6.41 -46.42
CA LEU A 124 4.60 -4.98 -46.77
C LEU A 124 3.25 -4.40 -47.20
N LYS A 125 2.49 -5.11 -48.04
CA LYS A 125 1.15 -4.69 -48.48
C LYS A 125 0.18 -4.57 -47.31
N ASP A 126 0.22 -5.51 -46.38
CA ASP A 126 -0.64 -5.47 -45.19
C ASP A 126 -0.23 -4.39 -44.20
N ALA A 127 1.07 -4.19 -43.97
CA ALA A 127 1.59 -3.07 -43.18
C ALA A 127 1.19 -1.72 -43.80
N LYS A 128 1.27 -1.58 -45.13
CA LYS A 128 0.87 -0.37 -45.88
C LYS A 128 -0.60 0.00 -45.67
N LYS A 129 -1.50 -1.00 -45.56
CA LYS A 129 -2.93 -0.73 -45.28
C LYS A 129 -3.15 -0.12 -43.89
N LYS A 130 -2.26 -0.41 -42.94
CA LYS A 130 -2.38 0.00 -41.52
C LYS A 130 -1.58 1.26 -41.21
N SER A 131 -0.38 1.39 -41.77
CA SER A 131 0.47 2.57 -41.57
C SER A 131 -0.10 3.79 -42.29
N LYS A 132 -0.10 4.93 -41.58
CA LYS A 132 -0.50 6.23 -42.13
C LYS A 132 0.69 7.03 -42.66
N VAL A 133 1.91 6.71 -42.24
CA VAL A 133 3.11 7.55 -42.43
C VAL A 133 4.11 6.90 -43.40
N ASP A 134 4.21 5.57 -43.42
CA ASP A 134 5.29 4.85 -44.12
C ASP A 134 4.91 4.36 -45.52
N LYS A 135 3.81 4.87 -46.10
CA LYS A 135 3.26 4.34 -47.35
C LYS A 135 4.25 4.41 -48.50
N ASP A 136 4.93 5.54 -48.67
CA ASP A 136 5.88 5.74 -49.78
C ASP A 136 7.11 4.85 -49.64
N TYR A 137 7.62 4.70 -48.42
CA TYR A 137 8.73 3.79 -48.12
C TYR A 137 8.34 2.34 -48.40
N LEU A 138 7.16 1.91 -47.93
CA LEU A 138 6.65 0.56 -48.19
C LEU A 138 6.39 0.31 -49.68
N ASP A 139 5.95 1.31 -50.44
CA ASP A 139 5.79 1.19 -51.89
C ASP A 139 7.11 1.02 -52.64
N GLN A 140 8.14 1.76 -52.22
CA GLN A 140 9.50 1.57 -52.74
C GLN A 140 10.01 0.16 -52.43
N LEU A 141 9.83 -0.34 -51.21
CA LEU A 141 10.24 -1.69 -50.86
C LEU A 141 9.47 -2.77 -51.62
N ILE A 142 8.16 -2.60 -51.84
CA ILE A 142 7.36 -3.52 -52.63
C ILE A 142 7.88 -3.60 -54.08
N ALA A 143 8.29 -2.47 -54.66
CA ALA A 143 8.88 -2.44 -56.00
C ALA A 143 10.28 -3.09 -56.02
N ALA A 144 11.13 -2.75 -55.04
CA ALA A 144 12.48 -3.27 -54.92
C ALA A 144 12.50 -4.80 -54.71
N PHE A 145 11.61 -5.32 -53.86
CA PHE A 145 11.53 -6.76 -53.57
C PHE A 145 11.03 -7.58 -54.77
N ALA A 146 10.34 -6.94 -55.73
CA ALA A 146 9.88 -7.56 -56.96
C ALA A 146 10.87 -7.40 -58.14
N ASN A 147 11.94 -6.62 -57.97
CA ASN A 147 12.89 -6.30 -59.03
C ASN A 147 14.28 -6.91 -58.75
N PRO A 148 14.71 -7.96 -59.48
CA PRO A 148 16.02 -8.57 -59.30
C PRO A 148 17.20 -7.60 -59.44
N ASP A 149 17.04 -6.52 -60.21
CA ASP A 149 18.09 -5.50 -60.40
C ASP A 149 18.33 -4.66 -59.13
N GLU A 150 17.38 -4.65 -58.18
CA GLU A 150 17.45 -3.92 -56.91
C GLU A 150 17.82 -4.82 -55.72
N TYR A 151 18.27 -6.05 -55.96
CA TYR A 151 18.53 -7.05 -54.92
C TYR A 151 19.34 -6.53 -53.73
N ASN A 152 20.44 -5.81 -53.98
CA ASN A 152 21.32 -5.29 -52.92
C ASN A 152 20.61 -4.27 -52.01
N MET A 153 19.70 -3.47 -52.56
CA MET A 153 18.86 -2.57 -51.77
C MET A 153 17.81 -3.38 -50.99
N ALA A 154 17.16 -4.33 -51.66
CA ALA A 154 16.11 -5.16 -51.07
C ALA A 154 16.60 -5.94 -49.83
N ILE A 155 17.74 -6.63 -49.92
CA ILE A 155 18.30 -7.38 -48.78
C ILE A 155 18.76 -6.46 -47.64
N LYS A 156 19.23 -5.25 -47.96
CA LYS A 156 19.63 -4.27 -46.94
C LYS A 156 18.41 -3.77 -46.18
N GLU A 157 17.34 -3.42 -46.89
CA GLU A 157 16.13 -2.89 -46.28
C GLU A 157 15.30 -3.99 -45.58
N ALA A 158 15.34 -5.23 -46.06
CA ALA A 158 14.72 -6.38 -45.39
C ALA A 158 15.25 -6.58 -43.97
N GLN A 159 16.53 -6.28 -43.73
CA GLN A 159 17.20 -6.38 -42.42
C GLN A 159 17.22 -5.04 -41.66
N SER A 160 16.50 -4.03 -42.14
CA SER A 160 16.54 -2.70 -41.53
C SER A 160 15.71 -2.63 -40.25
N GLU A 161 16.24 -1.92 -39.25
CA GLU A 161 15.51 -1.57 -38.03
C GLU A 161 14.24 -0.78 -38.34
N ARG A 162 14.29 0.09 -39.36
CA ARG A 162 13.11 0.85 -39.81
C ARG A 162 11.96 -0.08 -40.25
N LEU A 163 12.25 -1.12 -41.03
CA LEU A 163 11.24 -2.08 -41.45
C LEU A 163 10.72 -2.89 -40.26
N HIS A 164 11.61 -3.28 -39.35
CA HIS A 164 11.25 -3.97 -38.10
C HIS A 164 10.24 -3.15 -37.28
N ASP A 165 10.53 -1.88 -37.05
CA ASP A 165 9.66 -0.97 -36.30
C ASP A 165 8.29 -0.80 -36.96
N ILE A 166 8.24 -0.74 -38.30
CA ILE A 166 6.97 -0.67 -39.04
C ILE A 166 6.14 -1.93 -38.82
N PHE A 167 6.74 -3.12 -38.89
CA PHE A 167 6.03 -4.36 -38.61
C PHE A 167 5.56 -4.45 -37.16
N TRP A 168 6.44 -4.11 -36.22
CA TRP A 168 6.13 -4.10 -34.79
C TRP A 168 4.98 -3.14 -34.45
N ALA A 169 4.95 -1.95 -35.05
CA ALA A 169 3.88 -0.97 -34.85
C ALA A 169 2.55 -1.35 -35.54
N ASN A 170 2.57 -2.25 -36.53
CA ASN A 170 1.40 -2.60 -37.36
C ASN A 170 1.13 -4.12 -37.40
N PRO A 171 0.98 -4.80 -36.25
CA PRO A 171 0.95 -6.26 -36.19
C PRO A 171 -0.26 -6.84 -36.94
N SER A 172 -0.09 -8.00 -37.58
CA SER A 172 -1.16 -8.70 -38.30
C SER A 172 -2.28 -9.21 -37.37
N LYS A 173 -1.92 -9.62 -36.14
CA LYS A 173 -2.78 -10.26 -35.13
C LYS A 173 -3.62 -11.43 -35.67
N LYS A 174 -3.15 -12.09 -36.72
CA LYS A 174 -3.83 -13.25 -37.31
C LYS A 174 -3.79 -14.41 -36.32
N PHE A 175 -4.95 -15.00 -36.04
CA PHE A 175 -5.12 -16.11 -35.08
C PHE A 175 -4.65 -15.82 -33.65
N ALA A 176 -4.79 -14.57 -33.19
CA ALA A 176 -4.46 -14.22 -31.81
C ALA A 176 -5.19 -15.11 -30.78
N THR A 177 -4.44 -15.52 -29.76
CA THR A 177 -4.94 -16.15 -28.55
C THR A 177 -5.11 -15.08 -27.49
N THR A 178 -6.25 -15.08 -26.79
CA THR A 178 -6.46 -14.27 -25.59
C THR A 178 -6.50 -15.21 -24.40
N TYR A 179 -5.84 -14.84 -23.31
CA TYR A 179 -5.98 -15.53 -22.04
C TYR A 179 -7.45 -15.52 -21.62
N GLU A 180 -7.93 -16.65 -21.13
CA GLU A 180 -9.38 -16.88 -21.01
C GLU A 180 -10.02 -16.09 -19.87
N LYS A 181 -9.23 -15.65 -18.88
CA LYS A 181 -9.71 -14.84 -17.77
C LYS A 181 -9.53 -13.35 -18.07
N GLN A 182 -10.54 -12.58 -17.66
CA GLN A 182 -10.44 -11.14 -17.50
C GLN A 182 -10.17 -10.89 -16.01
N LEU A 183 -8.97 -10.43 -15.71
CA LEU A 183 -8.48 -10.27 -14.35
C LEU A 183 -8.85 -8.87 -13.82
N PRO A 184 -9.32 -8.77 -12.58
CA PRO A 184 -9.69 -7.48 -12.00
C PRO A 184 -8.46 -6.74 -11.43
N LEU A 185 -8.45 -5.42 -11.60
CA LEU A 185 -7.50 -4.49 -10.98
C LEU A 185 -8.31 -3.32 -10.39
N TYR A 186 -8.21 -3.10 -9.07
CA TYR A 186 -8.86 -1.99 -8.40
C TYR A 186 -7.87 -0.86 -8.17
N VAL A 187 -8.25 0.36 -8.58
CA VAL A 187 -7.43 1.55 -8.45
C VAL A 187 -8.08 2.48 -7.42
N ASP A 188 -7.37 2.75 -6.31
CA ASP A 188 -7.77 3.72 -5.29
C ASP A 188 -7.15 5.12 -5.57
N ARG A 189 -7.53 6.14 -4.78
CA ARG A 189 -6.81 7.43 -4.71
C ARG A 189 -5.45 7.31 -4.04
N GLN A 190 -4.60 8.31 -4.26
CA GLN A 190 -3.20 8.36 -3.77
C GLN A 190 -3.04 8.08 -2.27
N LYS A 191 -3.93 8.59 -1.42
CA LYS A 191 -3.85 8.43 0.05
C LYS A 191 -3.87 6.95 0.49
N ALA A 192 -4.38 6.04 -0.33
CA ALA A 192 -4.31 4.61 -0.05
C ALA A 192 -2.86 4.08 -0.09
N LEU A 193 -2.00 4.64 -0.95
CA LEU A 193 -0.60 4.28 -1.11
C LEU A 193 0.30 5.01 -0.13
N TYR A 194 0.08 6.31 0.07
CA TYR A 194 0.95 7.16 0.87
C TYR A 194 0.17 7.99 1.88
N SER A 195 0.51 7.84 3.16
CA SER A 195 -0.10 8.59 4.25
C SER A 195 0.73 8.52 5.54
N THR A 196 0.60 9.55 6.37
CA THR A 196 1.24 9.64 7.69
C THR A 196 0.16 9.89 8.76
N TRP A 197 0.05 8.99 9.74
CA TRP A 197 -1.08 8.94 10.68
C TRP A 197 -0.66 9.31 12.09
N TYR A 198 -1.49 10.10 12.76
CA TYR A 198 -1.32 10.49 14.16
C TYR A 198 -2.58 10.16 14.95
N GLU A 199 -2.49 9.21 15.87
CA GLU A 199 -3.59 8.82 16.75
C GLU A 199 -3.51 9.55 18.08
N PHE A 200 -4.63 10.09 18.54
CA PHE A 200 -4.80 10.56 19.91
C PHE A 200 -6.26 10.53 20.35
N PHE A 201 -6.49 10.63 21.66
CA PHE A 201 -7.82 10.60 22.25
C PHE A 201 -8.36 12.04 22.38
N PRO A 202 -9.48 12.39 21.72
CA PRO A 202 -10.10 13.71 21.88
C PRO A 202 -10.41 14.08 23.34
N ARG A 203 -10.75 13.10 24.17
CA ARG A 203 -11.01 13.33 25.60
C ARG A 203 -9.79 13.79 26.41
N SER A 204 -8.58 13.70 25.86
CA SER A 204 -7.32 14.08 26.53
C SER A 204 -6.69 15.35 25.95
N THR A 205 -7.44 16.13 25.18
CA THR A 205 -6.99 17.44 24.66
C THR A 205 -7.27 18.60 25.61
N ALA A 206 -7.91 18.34 26.76
CA ALA A 206 -8.26 19.39 27.71
C ALA A 206 -7.02 20.20 28.16
N LYS A 207 -7.20 21.52 28.20
CA LYS A 207 -6.15 22.47 28.60
C LYS A 207 -5.71 22.32 30.06
N LYS A 208 -6.55 21.72 30.90
CA LYS A 208 -6.29 21.51 32.34
C LYS A 208 -6.30 20.02 32.65
N ALA A 209 -5.30 19.58 33.41
CA ALA A 209 -5.25 18.22 33.91
C ALA A 209 -6.51 17.84 34.70
N GLY A 210 -7.01 16.63 34.49
CA GLY A 210 -8.20 16.10 35.16
C GLY A 210 -9.55 16.53 34.55
N GLN A 211 -9.55 17.30 33.45
CA GLN A 211 -10.76 17.63 32.70
C GLN A 211 -10.88 16.77 31.44
N HIS A 212 -12.12 16.50 31.02
CA HIS A 212 -12.42 15.86 29.75
C HIS A 212 -12.31 16.88 28.61
N GLY A 213 -11.59 16.53 27.55
CA GLY A 213 -11.44 17.36 26.36
C GLY A 213 -12.70 17.35 25.49
N THR A 214 -12.86 18.39 24.68
CA THR A 214 -13.96 18.55 23.73
C THR A 214 -13.44 18.64 22.29
N PHE A 215 -14.32 18.55 21.30
CA PHE A 215 -13.97 18.84 19.90
C PHE A 215 -13.45 20.27 19.71
N LYS A 216 -13.85 21.23 20.55
CA LYS A 216 -13.30 22.59 20.50
C LYS A 216 -11.84 22.63 20.92
N ASP A 217 -11.45 21.82 21.92
CA ASP A 217 -10.05 21.68 22.32
C ASP A 217 -9.22 20.99 21.23
N VAL A 218 -9.80 20.04 20.48
CA VAL A 218 -9.15 19.41 19.32
C VAL A 218 -8.76 20.43 18.25
N LEU A 219 -9.54 21.50 18.06
CA LEU A 219 -9.23 22.54 17.07
C LEU A 219 -7.87 23.22 17.33
N ASP A 220 -7.46 23.34 18.60
CA ASP A 220 -6.15 23.90 18.96
C ASP A 220 -5.00 22.93 18.66
N ILE A 221 -5.28 21.62 18.55
CA ILE A 221 -4.29 20.56 18.36
C ILE A 221 -4.01 20.29 16.88
N ILE A 222 -5.02 20.41 16.01
CA ILE A 222 -4.88 20.17 14.57
C ILE A 222 -3.69 20.92 13.94
N PRO A 223 -3.48 22.23 14.17
CA PRO A 223 -2.34 22.95 13.59
C PRO A 223 -0.99 22.42 14.07
N LEU A 224 -0.91 21.91 15.31
CA LEU A 224 0.33 21.36 15.88
C LEU A 224 0.70 20.04 15.20
N VAL A 225 -0.29 19.15 15.02
CA VAL A 225 -0.13 17.88 14.31
C VAL A 225 0.21 18.13 12.82
N ALA A 226 -0.47 19.08 12.19
CA ALA A 226 -0.19 19.47 10.80
C ALA A 226 1.24 20.01 10.62
N LYS A 227 1.75 20.80 11.58
CA LYS A 227 3.12 21.31 11.57
C LYS A 227 4.17 20.20 11.66
N GLN A 228 3.86 19.09 12.33
CA GLN A 228 4.71 17.89 12.32
C GLN A 228 4.61 17.10 11.01
N GLY A 229 3.78 17.53 10.06
CA GLY A 229 3.72 16.98 8.71
C GLY A 229 2.81 15.75 8.57
N PHE A 230 1.94 15.46 9.54
CA PHE A 230 0.96 14.38 9.42
C PHE A 230 -0.15 14.70 8.41
N ASP A 231 -0.72 13.67 7.81
CA ASP A 231 -1.75 13.76 6.76
C ASP A 231 -3.11 13.20 7.20
N VAL A 232 -3.13 12.42 8.29
CA VAL A 232 -4.32 11.76 8.83
C VAL A 232 -4.30 11.86 10.35
N ILE A 233 -5.38 12.33 10.95
CA ILE A 233 -5.63 12.23 12.39
C ILE A 233 -6.59 11.08 12.61
N TYR A 234 -6.21 10.11 13.44
CA TYR A 234 -7.05 8.97 13.79
C TYR A 234 -7.61 9.15 15.20
N PHE A 235 -8.94 9.13 15.32
CA PHE A 235 -9.62 9.11 16.61
C PHE A 235 -10.10 7.70 16.95
N PRO A 236 -9.84 7.24 18.19
CA PRO A 236 -10.62 6.16 18.82
C PRO A 236 -12.13 6.47 18.75
N PRO A 237 -13.01 5.50 19.07
CA PRO A 237 -14.45 5.73 19.01
C PRO A 237 -14.89 7.00 19.76
N ILE A 238 -15.69 7.84 19.11
CA ILE A 238 -16.17 9.13 19.64
C ILE A 238 -17.61 9.07 20.13
N HIS A 239 -18.13 7.86 20.30
CA HIS A 239 -19.53 7.57 20.60
C HIS A 239 -19.80 7.49 22.10
N PRO A 240 -21.07 7.56 22.55
CA PRO A 240 -21.42 7.34 23.94
C PRO A 240 -20.84 6.03 24.49
N ILE A 241 -20.37 6.03 25.75
CA ILE A 241 -19.68 4.89 26.37
C ILE A 241 -20.60 4.22 27.40
N GLY A 242 -20.69 2.90 27.35
CA GLY A 242 -21.48 2.08 28.26
C GLY A 242 -21.11 2.28 29.74
N THR A 243 -22.09 2.04 30.62
CA THR A 243 -21.93 2.10 32.08
C THR A 243 -21.96 0.73 32.73
N ALA A 244 -22.72 -0.21 32.16
CA ALA A 244 -22.76 -1.60 32.58
C ALA A 244 -21.40 -2.27 32.37
N HIS A 245 -20.87 -2.86 33.44
CA HIS A 245 -19.56 -3.53 33.46
C HIS A 245 -18.38 -2.66 32.99
N ARG A 246 -18.54 -1.33 33.03
CA ARG A 246 -17.50 -0.37 32.64
C ARG A 246 -16.17 -0.70 33.31
N LYS A 247 -15.09 -0.69 32.53
CA LYS A 247 -13.72 -0.82 33.05
C LYS A 247 -13.27 0.46 33.73
N GLY A 248 -12.59 0.32 34.86
CA GLY A 248 -11.90 1.42 35.51
C GLY A 248 -10.45 1.54 35.05
N LYS A 249 -9.70 2.46 35.69
CA LYS A 249 -8.27 2.69 35.40
C LYS A 249 -7.46 1.39 35.43
N ASN A 250 -6.43 1.30 34.60
CA ASN A 250 -5.58 0.10 34.49
C ASN A 250 -6.37 -1.20 34.23
N ASN A 251 -7.47 -1.12 33.48
CA ASN A 251 -8.30 -2.26 33.09
C ASN A 251 -8.93 -3.01 34.28
N THR A 252 -9.21 -2.33 35.39
CA THR A 252 -9.96 -2.94 36.51
C THR A 252 -11.36 -3.32 36.06
N THR A 253 -11.88 -4.44 36.57
CA THR A 253 -13.24 -4.91 36.26
C THR A 253 -14.34 -4.14 37.00
N THR A 254 -13.97 -3.27 37.93
CA THR A 254 -14.88 -2.39 38.66
C THR A 254 -14.45 -0.95 38.43
N ALA A 255 -15.32 -0.16 37.78
CA ALA A 255 -15.14 1.27 37.62
C ALA A 255 -15.55 2.05 38.88
N LEU A 256 -14.80 3.11 39.18
CA LEU A 256 -15.18 4.13 40.15
C LEU A 256 -16.11 5.18 39.50
N PRO A 257 -16.84 5.99 40.28
CA PRO A 257 -17.80 6.97 39.75
C PRO A 257 -17.20 7.96 38.74
N GLU A 258 -15.92 8.30 38.88
CA GLU A 258 -15.17 9.22 38.02
C GLU A 258 -14.49 8.54 36.81
N ASP A 259 -14.56 7.22 36.70
CA ASP A 259 -13.91 6.50 35.60
C ASP A 259 -14.68 6.68 34.29
N VAL A 260 -13.95 7.12 33.27
CA VAL A 260 -14.47 7.44 31.93
C VAL A 260 -14.69 6.21 31.05
N GLY A 261 -14.20 5.03 31.47
CA GLY A 261 -14.34 3.80 30.71
C GLY A 261 -13.53 3.77 29.41
N VAL A 262 -13.87 2.79 28.57
CA VAL A 262 -13.16 2.47 27.33
C VAL A 262 -13.98 2.95 26.13
N PRO A 263 -13.42 3.77 25.21
CA PRO A 263 -14.17 4.25 24.04
C PRO A 263 -14.77 3.14 23.17
N TRP A 264 -14.11 1.98 23.07
CA TRP A 264 -14.59 0.81 22.34
C TRP A 264 -15.80 0.10 22.98
N ALA A 265 -16.21 0.44 24.20
CA ALA A 265 -17.46 -0.01 24.81
C ALA A 265 -18.63 0.89 24.36
N ILE A 266 -18.89 0.87 23.05
CA ILE A 266 -19.79 1.79 22.35
C ILE A 266 -21.24 1.55 22.75
N GLY A 267 -21.95 2.64 23.05
CA GLY A 267 -23.38 2.69 23.25
C GLY A 267 -23.80 2.85 24.69
N ASN A 268 -24.78 3.71 24.93
CA ASN A 268 -25.52 3.82 26.18
C ASN A 268 -26.92 4.36 25.88
N LYS A 269 -27.65 4.83 26.91
CA LYS A 269 -28.99 5.43 26.76
C LYS A 269 -29.05 6.70 25.88
N GLU A 270 -27.92 7.33 25.61
CA GLU A 270 -27.80 8.58 24.85
C GLU A 270 -27.54 8.35 23.36
N GLY A 271 -27.13 7.14 22.97
CA GLY A 271 -26.90 6.80 21.56
C GLY A 271 -25.98 5.61 21.33
N GLY A 272 -25.70 5.33 20.05
CA GLY A 272 -24.85 4.25 19.55
C GLY A 272 -23.82 4.71 18.52
N HIS A 273 -23.54 3.90 17.50
CA HIS A 273 -22.50 4.15 16.49
C HIS A 273 -22.71 5.37 15.58
N LYS A 274 -23.89 6.00 15.58
CA LYS A 274 -24.18 7.23 14.80
C LYS A 274 -24.23 8.49 15.67
N ASP A 275 -23.96 8.34 16.97
CA ASP A 275 -24.05 9.42 17.95
C ASP A 275 -22.69 9.84 18.46
N ILE A 276 -22.63 11.05 19.03
CA ILE A 276 -21.43 11.63 19.63
C ILE A 276 -21.55 11.52 21.15
N LEU A 277 -20.46 11.14 21.83
CA LEU A 277 -20.35 11.20 23.28
C LEU A 277 -20.62 12.65 23.75
N PRO A 278 -21.64 12.92 24.58
CA PRO A 278 -22.03 14.30 24.92
C PRO A 278 -20.91 15.14 25.52
N GLU A 279 -19.98 14.54 26.26
CA GLU A 279 -18.81 15.20 26.84
C GLU A 279 -17.81 15.70 25.78
N LEU A 280 -17.80 15.14 24.56
CA LEU A 280 -16.99 15.63 23.44
C LEU A 280 -17.63 16.84 22.74
N GLY A 281 -18.95 16.95 22.75
CA GLY A 281 -19.71 18.02 22.12
C GLY A 281 -20.83 17.50 21.21
N THR A 282 -21.08 18.21 20.13
CA THR A 282 -22.18 17.93 19.19
C THR A 282 -21.67 17.46 17.82
N LEU A 283 -22.60 17.00 16.98
CA LEU A 283 -22.30 16.66 15.59
C LEU A 283 -21.75 17.87 14.81
N ASP A 284 -22.22 19.08 15.09
CA ASP A 284 -21.75 20.30 14.42
C ASP A 284 -20.34 20.68 14.89
N ASP A 285 -20.01 20.48 16.17
CA ASP A 285 -18.62 20.63 16.64
C ASP A 285 -17.69 19.63 15.93
N PHE A 286 -18.15 18.41 15.67
CA PHE A 286 -17.35 17.42 14.94
C PHE A 286 -17.19 17.75 13.44
N LYS A 287 -18.24 18.26 12.79
CA LYS A 287 -18.13 18.79 11.41
C LYS A 287 -17.09 19.92 11.33
N GLU A 288 -17.03 20.76 12.35
CA GLU A 288 -16.01 21.81 12.43
C GLU A 288 -14.59 21.23 12.55
N VAL A 289 -14.40 20.16 13.33
CA VAL A 289 -13.13 19.43 13.38
C VAL A 289 -12.73 18.88 12.01
N ILE A 290 -13.66 18.26 11.28
CA ILE A 290 -13.40 17.75 9.91
C ILE A 290 -13.03 18.91 8.97
N ARG A 291 -13.77 20.01 9.03
CA ARG A 291 -13.54 21.20 8.20
C ARG A 291 -12.15 21.80 8.45
N VAL A 292 -11.80 22.06 9.71
CA VAL A 292 -10.51 22.64 10.10
C VAL A 292 -9.35 21.68 9.79
N ALA A 293 -9.52 20.38 10.02
CA ALA A 293 -8.52 19.39 9.61
C ALA A 293 -8.26 19.46 8.09
N GLY A 294 -9.33 19.53 7.30
CA GLY A 294 -9.25 19.69 5.85
C GLY A 294 -8.52 20.96 5.40
N GLU A 295 -8.73 22.09 6.07
CA GLU A 295 -7.99 23.36 5.83
C GLU A 295 -6.48 23.22 6.07
N HIS A 296 -6.08 22.29 6.94
CA HIS A 296 -4.69 21.96 7.22
C HIS A 296 -4.16 20.78 6.39
N GLY A 297 -4.92 20.27 5.43
CA GLY A 297 -4.53 19.12 4.59
C GLY A 297 -4.58 17.76 5.31
N ILE A 298 -5.28 17.69 6.45
CA ILE A 298 -5.47 16.49 7.25
C ILE A 298 -6.85 15.90 6.99
N GLU A 299 -6.90 14.58 6.80
CA GLU A 299 -8.16 13.83 6.83
C GLU A 299 -8.39 13.22 8.22
N ILE A 300 -9.63 13.23 8.70
CA ILE A 300 -9.99 12.51 9.92
C ILE A 300 -10.28 11.05 9.56
N ALA A 301 -9.57 10.13 10.22
CA ALA A 301 -9.88 8.72 10.25
C ALA A 301 -10.66 8.37 11.53
N MET A 302 -11.74 7.64 11.37
CA MET A 302 -12.61 7.22 12.47
C MET A 302 -12.40 5.74 12.78
N ASP A 303 -12.34 5.37 14.05
CA ASP A 303 -12.43 3.96 14.46
C ASP A 303 -13.82 3.40 14.14
N PHE A 304 -13.85 2.24 13.49
CA PHE A 304 -15.07 1.49 13.20
C PHE A 304 -15.02 0.13 13.90
N ALA A 305 -15.53 0.10 15.13
CA ALA A 305 -15.64 -1.11 15.95
C ALA A 305 -17.07 -1.66 15.97
N LEU A 306 -17.29 -2.76 15.26
CA LEU A 306 -18.56 -3.50 15.24
C LEU A 306 -18.72 -4.38 16.49
N GLN A 307 -19.09 -3.72 17.57
CA GLN A 307 -19.38 -4.31 18.88
C GLN A 307 -20.20 -3.30 19.70
N CYS A 308 -20.84 -3.76 20.76
CA CYS A 308 -21.75 -2.95 21.57
C CYS A 308 -21.45 -3.12 23.05
N SER A 309 -21.58 -2.07 23.85
CA SER A 309 -21.71 -2.22 25.30
C SER A 309 -23.06 -2.89 25.63
N PRO A 310 -23.24 -3.44 26.85
CA PRO A 310 -24.52 -3.97 27.28
C PRO A 310 -25.66 -2.93 27.28
N ASP A 311 -25.32 -1.64 27.35
CA ASP A 311 -26.28 -0.53 27.37
C ASP A 311 -26.61 0.01 25.97
N HIS A 312 -26.01 -0.52 24.90
CA HIS A 312 -26.23 -0.05 23.53
C HIS A 312 -27.69 -0.29 23.09
N PRO A 313 -28.36 0.67 22.39
CA PRO A 313 -29.75 0.54 21.95
C PRO A 313 -30.06 -0.78 21.22
N TYR A 314 -29.17 -1.22 20.31
CA TYR A 314 -29.28 -2.49 19.59
C TYR A 314 -29.44 -3.72 20.48
N VAL A 315 -28.91 -3.74 21.71
CA VAL A 315 -29.08 -4.90 22.61
C VAL A 315 -30.57 -5.13 22.93
N LYS A 316 -31.35 -4.04 23.03
CA LYS A 316 -32.79 -4.08 23.28
C LYS A 316 -33.60 -4.12 21.98
N GLU A 317 -33.20 -3.35 20.98
CA GLU A 317 -33.94 -3.17 19.72
C GLU A 317 -33.77 -4.37 18.77
N HIS A 318 -32.58 -4.97 18.76
CA HIS A 318 -32.19 -6.07 17.88
C HIS A 318 -31.54 -7.22 18.68
N PRO A 319 -32.27 -7.86 19.62
CA PRO A 319 -31.70 -8.90 20.46
C PRO A 319 -31.15 -10.08 19.64
N SER A 320 -31.70 -10.37 18.46
CA SER A 320 -31.21 -11.43 17.56
C SER A 320 -29.80 -11.18 17.02
N TRP A 321 -29.28 -9.96 17.09
CA TRP A 321 -27.92 -9.62 16.68
C TRP A 321 -26.86 -10.01 17.71
N PHE A 322 -27.27 -10.61 18.85
CA PHE A 322 -26.39 -11.06 19.91
C PHE A 322 -26.66 -12.53 20.25
N LYS A 323 -25.61 -13.24 20.69
CA LYS A 323 -25.74 -14.64 21.08
C LYS A 323 -26.08 -14.76 22.56
N TRP A 324 -27.38 -14.94 22.84
CA TRP A 324 -27.90 -15.15 24.19
C TRP A 324 -27.67 -16.58 24.66
N ARG A 325 -27.29 -16.72 25.93
CA ARG A 325 -27.15 -17.99 26.64
C ARG A 325 -28.48 -18.39 27.27
N PRO A 326 -28.65 -19.68 27.65
CA PRO A 326 -29.88 -20.16 28.28
C PRO A 326 -30.25 -19.45 29.58
N ASP A 327 -29.28 -18.85 30.28
CA ASP A 327 -29.48 -18.08 31.51
C ASP A 327 -29.87 -16.61 31.26
N GLY A 328 -30.06 -16.21 30.00
CA GLY A 328 -30.41 -14.85 29.61
C GLY A 328 -29.22 -13.88 29.55
N THR A 329 -27.98 -14.35 29.71
CA THR A 329 -26.77 -13.51 29.55
C THR A 329 -26.22 -13.57 28.13
N VAL A 330 -25.50 -12.54 27.70
CA VAL A 330 -24.71 -12.57 26.45
C VAL A 330 -23.27 -12.87 26.79
N GLN A 331 -22.62 -13.74 26.02
CA GLN A 331 -21.18 -13.94 26.15
C GLN A 331 -20.44 -12.67 25.74
N TYR A 332 -19.74 -12.05 26.68
CA TYR A 332 -18.90 -10.89 26.41
C TYR A 332 -17.74 -11.25 25.46
N ALA A 333 -17.17 -10.25 24.79
CA ALA A 333 -16.14 -10.46 23.79
C ALA A 333 -14.81 -10.91 24.42
N GLU A 334 -14.10 -11.81 23.75
CA GLU A 334 -12.78 -12.29 24.16
C GLU A 334 -11.86 -12.36 22.94
N ASN A 335 -10.60 -11.94 23.12
CA ASN A 335 -9.51 -12.21 22.19
C ASN A 335 -8.38 -12.87 22.99
N PRO A 336 -8.45 -14.20 23.22
CA PRO A 336 -7.63 -14.87 24.22
C PRO A 336 -6.14 -14.50 24.13
N PRO A 337 -5.50 -14.10 25.24
CA PRO A 337 -5.99 -14.15 26.63
C PRO A 337 -6.82 -12.92 27.09
N LYS A 338 -7.05 -11.91 26.25
CA LYS A 338 -7.77 -10.67 26.60
C LYS A 338 -9.28 -10.93 26.74
N LYS A 339 -9.89 -10.31 27.77
CA LYS A 339 -11.33 -10.36 28.08
C LYS A 339 -11.93 -8.96 28.13
N TYR A 340 -13.07 -8.77 27.48
CA TYR A 340 -13.76 -7.49 27.34
C TYR A 340 -15.16 -7.57 27.94
N GLN A 341 -15.25 -7.58 29.28
CA GLN A 341 -16.51 -7.75 30.01
C GLN A 341 -17.54 -6.63 29.76
N ASP A 342 -17.07 -5.48 29.31
CA ASP A 342 -17.81 -4.27 28.96
C ASP A 342 -18.37 -4.29 27.52
N ILE A 343 -18.15 -5.36 26.75
CA ILE A 343 -18.47 -5.43 25.33
C ILE A 343 -19.14 -6.76 24.96
N TYR A 344 -20.23 -6.67 24.21
CA TYR A 344 -20.90 -7.77 23.52
C TYR A 344 -20.50 -7.84 22.04
N PRO A 345 -20.07 -9.02 21.55
CA PRO A 345 -19.78 -9.22 20.14
C PRO A 345 -21.07 -9.36 19.33
N ILE A 346 -21.05 -8.86 18.10
CA ILE A 346 -22.14 -9.05 17.15
C ILE A 346 -22.18 -10.50 16.65
N TYR A 347 -23.37 -11.09 16.61
CA TYR A 347 -23.63 -12.43 16.10
C TYR A 347 -24.00 -12.38 14.60
N PHE A 348 -22.99 -12.57 13.75
CA PHE A 348 -23.15 -12.44 12.31
C PHE A 348 -23.96 -13.56 11.62
N GLU A 349 -24.24 -14.66 12.32
CA GLU A 349 -25.06 -15.76 11.81
C GLU A 349 -26.53 -15.62 12.25
N SER A 350 -26.94 -14.42 12.68
CA SER A 350 -28.35 -14.12 12.97
C SER A 350 -29.22 -14.36 11.74
N ASP A 351 -30.47 -14.80 11.95
CA ASP A 351 -31.46 -14.87 10.87
C ASP A 351 -31.78 -13.47 10.29
N ASP A 352 -31.48 -12.40 11.04
CA ASP A 352 -31.67 -11.00 10.66
C ASP A 352 -30.39 -10.36 10.06
N TRP A 353 -29.48 -11.18 9.52
CA TRP A 353 -28.17 -10.71 9.07
C TRP A 353 -28.25 -9.67 7.94
N GLU A 354 -29.26 -9.71 7.07
CA GLU A 354 -29.41 -8.76 5.96
C GLU A 354 -29.62 -7.34 6.48
N ASN A 355 -30.61 -7.13 7.36
CA ASN A 355 -30.87 -5.83 7.98
C ASN A 355 -29.68 -5.35 8.82
N MET A 356 -29.02 -6.26 9.52
CA MET A 356 -27.80 -5.94 10.27
C MET A 356 -26.67 -5.46 9.35
N TRP A 357 -26.44 -6.12 8.21
CA TRP A 357 -25.40 -5.70 7.26
C TRP A 357 -25.74 -4.36 6.61
N GLU A 358 -27.00 -4.14 6.27
CA GLU A 358 -27.50 -2.86 5.75
C GLU A 358 -27.31 -1.73 6.77
N GLU A 359 -27.62 -1.97 8.05
CA GLU A 359 -27.37 -0.98 9.11
C GLU A 359 -25.89 -0.65 9.24
N PHE A 360 -24.99 -1.64 9.19
CA PHE A 360 -23.55 -1.38 9.29
C PHE A 360 -22.98 -0.63 8.08
N VAL A 361 -23.49 -0.89 6.88
CA VAL A 361 -23.22 -0.05 5.70
C VAL A 361 -23.76 1.37 5.95
N GLY A 362 -24.97 1.49 6.50
CA GLY A 362 -25.61 2.74 6.86
C GLY A 362 -24.81 3.58 7.86
N ILE A 363 -24.18 2.97 8.86
CA ILE A 363 -23.26 3.67 9.79
C ILE A 363 -22.08 4.26 9.02
N THR A 364 -21.43 3.48 8.16
CA THR A 364 -20.29 3.98 7.38
C THR A 364 -20.70 5.12 6.44
N LEU A 365 -21.83 4.98 5.76
CA LEU A 365 -22.35 6.01 4.84
C LEU A 365 -22.80 7.28 5.57
N PHE A 366 -23.39 7.17 6.75
CA PHE A 366 -23.75 8.30 7.60
C PHE A 366 -22.53 9.18 7.91
N TRP A 367 -21.43 8.57 8.39
CA TRP A 367 -20.21 9.32 8.66
C TRP A 367 -19.50 9.81 7.39
N ASN A 368 -19.63 9.08 6.27
CA ASN A 368 -19.12 9.51 4.98
C ASN A 368 -19.83 10.78 4.45
N GLU A 369 -21.15 10.88 4.62
CA GLU A 369 -21.92 12.09 4.28
C GLU A 369 -21.46 13.30 5.09
N LEU A 370 -20.96 13.08 6.30
CA LEU A 370 -20.39 14.12 7.16
C LEU A 370 -18.94 14.48 6.83
N GLY A 371 -18.31 13.78 5.88
CA GLY A 371 -16.98 14.07 5.37
C GLY A 371 -15.88 13.07 5.76
N ILE A 372 -16.20 12.01 6.51
CA ILE A 372 -15.21 10.96 6.86
C ILE A 372 -14.92 10.08 5.64
N LYS A 373 -13.67 10.07 5.18
CA LYS A 373 -13.23 9.25 4.03
C LYS A 373 -12.36 8.07 4.43
N ILE A 374 -12.04 7.92 5.71
CA ILE A 374 -11.11 6.90 6.19
C ILE A 374 -11.67 6.23 7.45
N PHE A 375 -11.77 4.90 7.41
CA PHE A 375 -12.20 4.10 8.54
C PHE A 375 -11.08 3.14 8.97
N ARG A 376 -10.62 3.28 10.21
CA ARG A 376 -9.76 2.29 10.86
C ARG A 376 -10.69 1.23 11.46
N VAL A 377 -10.73 0.05 10.86
CA VAL A 377 -11.64 -1.02 11.27
C VAL A 377 -10.97 -1.84 12.37
N ASP A 378 -11.65 -1.91 13.52
CA ASP A 378 -11.18 -2.63 14.70
C ASP A 378 -11.38 -4.15 14.55
N ASN A 379 -10.30 -4.91 14.78
CA ASN A 379 -10.30 -6.37 14.80
C ASN A 379 -11.15 -7.04 13.70
N PRO A 380 -11.04 -6.67 12.40
CA PRO A 380 -11.91 -7.20 11.34
C PRO A 380 -11.81 -8.71 11.16
N HIS A 381 -10.70 -9.31 11.60
CA HIS A 381 -10.47 -10.76 11.60
C HIS A 381 -11.40 -11.54 12.55
N THR A 382 -12.14 -10.85 13.42
CA THR A 382 -13.16 -11.44 14.31
C THR A 382 -14.58 -11.40 13.71
N LYS A 383 -14.73 -10.86 12.49
CA LYS A 383 -15.99 -10.75 11.76
C LYS A 383 -15.88 -11.48 10.41
N PRO A 384 -17.00 -11.91 9.79
CA PRO A 384 -16.95 -12.70 8.56
C PRO A 384 -16.29 -11.96 7.39
N PHE A 385 -15.48 -12.65 6.60
CA PHE A 385 -14.87 -12.06 5.40
C PHE A 385 -15.92 -11.61 4.37
N GLY A 386 -16.99 -12.40 4.17
CA GLY A 386 -18.04 -12.07 3.21
C GLY A 386 -18.77 -10.77 3.57
N PHE A 387 -18.92 -10.49 4.87
CA PHE A 387 -19.49 -9.22 5.33
C PHE A 387 -18.61 -8.03 4.94
N TRP A 388 -17.29 -8.12 5.19
CA TRP A 388 -16.39 -7.02 4.82
C TRP A 388 -16.32 -6.80 3.32
N GLU A 389 -16.27 -7.88 2.53
CA GLU A 389 -16.32 -7.83 1.07
C GLU A 389 -17.59 -7.11 0.59
N TYR A 390 -18.75 -7.41 1.19
CA TYR A 390 -20.01 -6.73 0.93
C TYR A 390 -19.97 -5.25 1.34
N LEU A 391 -19.62 -4.94 2.58
CA LEU A 391 -19.64 -3.57 3.11
C LEU A 391 -18.74 -2.65 2.29
N ILE A 392 -17.50 -3.08 2.02
CA ILE A 392 -16.54 -2.27 1.25
C ILE A 392 -17.07 -2.03 -0.17
N ALA A 393 -17.65 -3.06 -0.81
CA ALA A 393 -18.23 -2.92 -2.13
C ALA A 393 -19.43 -1.96 -2.15
N GLN A 394 -20.34 -2.03 -1.16
CA GLN A 394 -21.49 -1.11 -1.11
C GLN A 394 -21.06 0.33 -0.86
N VAL A 395 -20.12 0.56 0.08
CA VAL A 395 -19.63 1.91 0.37
C VAL A 395 -18.91 2.49 -0.85
N LYS A 396 -18.04 1.73 -1.50
CA LYS A 396 -17.30 2.20 -2.69
C LYS A 396 -18.17 2.45 -3.93
N LYS A 397 -19.36 1.83 -4.03
CA LYS A 397 -20.35 2.19 -5.07
C LYS A 397 -20.88 3.60 -4.89
N VAL A 398 -21.07 4.05 -3.64
CA VAL A 398 -21.54 5.40 -3.33
C VAL A 398 -20.37 6.38 -3.41
N ASP A 399 -19.24 6.02 -2.81
CA ASP A 399 -18.06 6.85 -2.76
C ASP A 399 -16.77 6.02 -2.82
N ALA A 400 -16.15 6.02 -3.99
CA ALA A 400 -14.93 5.26 -4.24
C ALA A 400 -13.69 5.80 -3.49
N ASP A 401 -13.75 7.03 -2.97
CA ASP A 401 -12.65 7.66 -2.22
C ASP A 401 -12.52 7.12 -0.78
N VAL A 402 -13.53 6.40 -0.29
CA VAL A 402 -13.48 5.81 1.05
C VAL A 402 -12.40 4.73 1.14
N LEU A 403 -11.57 4.83 2.17
CA LEU A 403 -10.47 3.91 2.47
C LEU A 403 -10.72 3.17 3.79
N PHE A 404 -10.34 1.90 3.81
CA PHE A 404 -10.44 1.05 5.00
C PHE A 404 -9.05 0.53 5.42
N LEU A 405 -8.68 0.76 6.67
CA LEU A 405 -7.48 0.21 7.31
C LEU A 405 -7.88 -0.97 8.19
N ALA A 406 -7.35 -2.17 7.90
CA ALA A 406 -7.60 -3.36 8.72
C ALA A 406 -6.64 -3.44 9.91
N GLU A 407 -7.15 -3.33 11.15
CA GLU A 407 -6.38 -3.67 12.35
C GLU A 407 -6.41 -5.18 12.64
N ALA A 408 -5.59 -5.93 11.93
CA ALA A 408 -5.60 -7.39 12.01
C ALA A 408 -4.25 -7.95 12.49
N PHE A 409 -4.00 -7.92 13.79
CA PHE A 409 -2.88 -8.63 14.42
C PHE A 409 -3.21 -10.12 14.61
N THR A 410 -3.21 -10.85 13.50
CA THR A 410 -3.64 -12.26 13.44
C THR A 410 -2.65 -13.08 12.63
N LYS A 411 -3.00 -14.30 12.18
CA LYS A 411 -2.14 -15.14 11.33
C LYS A 411 -1.98 -14.53 9.93
N PRO A 412 -0.84 -14.75 9.24
CA PRO A 412 -0.57 -14.09 7.95
C PRO A 412 -1.64 -14.33 6.88
N LYS A 413 -2.14 -15.57 6.75
CA LYS A 413 -3.17 -15.91 5.75
C LYS A 413 -4.49 -15.13 5.96
N THR A 414 -4.85 -14.87 7.21
CA THR A 414 -6.04 -14.09 7.56
C THR A 414 -5.85 -12.62 7.17
N MET A 415 -4.68 -12.03 7.46
CA MET A 415 -4.34 -10.67 7.03
C MET A 415 -4.37 -10.53 5.51
N GLN A 416 -3.75 -11.49 4.81
CA GLN A 416 -3.74 -11.52 3.34
C GLN A 416 -5.16 -11.65 2.78
N ARG A 417 -6.04 -12.45 3.39
CA ARG A 417 -7.45 -12.56 2.96
C ARG A 417 -8.18 -11.22 3.10
N LEU A 418 -8.04 -10.52 4.22
CA LEU A 418 -8.64 -9.20 4.43
C LEU A 418 -8.18 -8.19 3.38
N ALA A 419 -6.90 -8.17 3.05
CA ALA A 419 -6.41 -7.31 1.99
C ALA A 419 -7.05 -7.68 0.63
N LYS A 420 -7.10 -8.95 0.25
CA LYS A 420 -7.65 -9.38 -1.05
C LYS A 420 -9.12 -8.99 -1.24
N ILE A 421 -9.95 -9.08 -0.20
CA ILE A 421 -11.39 -8.79 -0.27
C ILE A 421 -11.75 -7.30 -0.29
N GLY A 422 -10.77 -6.39 -0.18
CA GLY A 422 -11.00 -4.97 -0.46
C GLY A 422 -10.38 -3.96 0.51
N PHE A 423 -9.82 -4.37 1.65
CA PHE A 423 -9.20 -3.41 2.58
C PHE A 423 -8.06 -2.63 1.93
N SER A 424 -8.11 -1.30 1.97
CA SER A 424 -7.17 -0.42 1.28
C SER A 424 -5.76 -0.50 1.86
N GLN A 425 -5.66 -0.67 3.18
CA GLN A 425 -4.42 -0.78 3.96
C GLN A 425 -4.58 -1.83 5.08
N GLY A 426 -3.46 -2.29 5.65
CA GLY A 426 -3.46 -3.19 6.81
C GLY A 426 -2.34 -2.89 7.80
N TYR A 427 -2.63 -3.04 9.09
CA TYR A 427 -1.60 -3.14 10.13
C TYR A 427 -0.67 -4.33 9.86
N THR A 428 0.51 -4.31 10.48
CA THR A 428 1.60 -5.24 10.15
C THR A 428 2.27 -5.78 11.41
N TYR A 429 3.21 -6.72 11.23
CA TYR A 429 4.03 -7.23 12.33
C TYR A 429 5.25 -6.34 12.65
N TYR A 430 5.29 -5.12 12.12
CA TYR A 430 6.44 -4.23 12.25
C TYR A 430 6.95 -4.14 13.70
N THR A 431 6.06 -3.92 14.67
CA THR A 431 6.37 -3.83 16.12
C THR A 431 7.16 -5.01 16.67
N TRP A 432 6.98 -6.21 16.11
CA TRP A 432 7.63 -7.45 16.54
C TRP A 432 8.72 -7.93 15.56
N ARG A 433 9.26 -7.05 14.72
CA ARG A 433 10.45 -7.30 13.88
C ARG A 433 11.53 -6.34 14.31
N SER A 434 12.59 -6.83 14.94
CA SER A 434 13.56 -5.99 15.66
C SER A 434 14.98 -6.13 15.13
N SER A 435 15.37 -7.33 14.71
CA SER A 435 16.69 -7.60 14.14
C SER A 435 16.75 -7.27 12.65
N LYS A 436 17.98 -7.07 12.13
CA LYS A 436 18.24 -6.87 10.70
C LYS A 436 17.61 -7.98 9.84
N ALA A 437 17.81 -9.23 10.23
CA ALA A 437 17.29 -10.39 9.50
C ALA A 437 15.75 -10.42 9.46
N GLU A 438 15.08 -10.22 10.61
CA GLU A 438 13.62 -10.17 10.71
C GLU A 438 13.02 -9.04 9.85
N ILE A 439 13.67 -7.87 9.82
CA ILE A 439 13.21 -6.73 9.02
C ILE A 439 13.38 -7.03 7.53
N ILE A 440 14.52 -7.58 7.11
CA ILE A 440 14.78 -7.95 5.71
C ILE A 440 13.78 -9.02 5.25
N GLU A 441 13.61 -10.09 6.02
CA GLU A 441 12.66 -11.16 5.73
C GLU A 441 11.25 -10.61 5.55
N TYR A 442 10.78 -9.81 6.50
CA TYR A 442 9.42 -9.29 6.48
C TYR A 442 9.19 -8.29 5.34
N MET A 443 10.16 -7.41 5.07
CA MET A 443 10.05 -6.49 3.93
C MET A 443 10.08 -7.24 2.60
N ASN A 444 10.84 -8.32 2.46
CA ASN A 444 10.83 -9.16 1.27
C ASN A 444 9.46 -9.86 1.09
N GLU A 445 8.86 -10.36 2.18
CA GLU A 445 7.49 -10.91 2.15
C GLU A 445 6.49 -9.87 1.60
N LEU A 446 6.56 -8.63 2.10
CA LEU A 446 5.64 -7.56 1.73
C LEU A 446 5.85 -7.05 0.30
N THR A 447 7.10 -6.90 -0.15
CA THR A 447 7.44 -6.11 -1.36
C THR A 447 7.92 -6.94 -2.54
N LYS A 448 8.50 -8.12 -2.31
CA LYS A 448 9.04 -8.98 -3.36
C LYS A 448 8.11 -10.16 -3.67
N GLY A 449 7.30 -10.58 -2.71
CA GLY A 449 6.30 -11.63 -2.87
C GLY A 449 4.98 -11.17 -3.50
N PRO A 450 3.98 -12.06 -3.60
CA PRO A 450 2.66 -11.75 -4.17
C PRO A 450 1.92 -10.61 -3.45
N MET A 451 2.26 -10.32 -2.19
CA MET A 451 1.61 -9.27 -1.39
C MET A 451 1.76 -7.88 -2.01
N LYS A 452 2.81 -7.64 -2.81
CA LYS A 452 3.06 -6.37 -3.49
C LYS A 452 1.85 -5.89 -4.33
N ASP A 453 1.02 -6.82 -4.79
CA ASP A 453 -0.10 -6.57 -5.69
C ASP A 453 -1.45 -6.43 -4.99
N TYR A 454 -1.57 -6.67 -3.68
CA TYR A 454 -2.86 -6.57 -2.99
C TYR A 454 -2.81 -6.05 -1.55
N PHE A 455 -1.63 -6.00 -0.92
CA PHE A 455 -1.44 -5.57 0.46
C PHE A 455 -0.65 -4.26 0.51
N ARG A 456 -1.22 -3.23 1.13
CA ARG A 456 -0.52 -1.96 1.41
C ARG A 456 -0.24 -1.89 2.91
N PRO A 457 1.01 -2.06 3.36
CA PRO A 457 1.34 -2.05 4.77
C PRO A 457 1.17 -0.65 5.36
N ASN A 458 0.67 -0.58 6.61
CA ASN A 458 0.71 0.61 7.43
C ASN A 458 1.53 0.31 8.69
N PHE A 459 2.72 0.92 8.82
CA PHE A 459 3.66 0.62 9.90
C PHE A 459 3.40 1.49 11.12
N TRP A 460 3.07 0.86 12.24
CA TRP A 460 2.85 1.52 13.52
C TRP A 460 3.94 1.09 14.51
N PRO A 461 4.78 1.99 15.05
CA PRO A 461 5.79 1.64 16.03
C PRO A 461 5.18 1.45 17.43
N ASN A 462 3.98 1.97 17.68
CA ASN A 462 3.17 1.73 18.87
C ASN A 462 1.66 1.87 18.53
N THR A 463 0.81 1.39 19.43
CA THR A 463 -0.65 1.64 19.46
C THR A 463 -1.11 1.69 20.91
N PRO A 464 -2.35 2.13 21.24
CA PRO A 464 -2.84 2.08 22.62
C PRO A 464 -2.83 0.67 23.25
N ASP A 465 -2.77 -0.38 22.44
CA ASP A 465 -2.71 -1.79 22.86
C ASP A 465 -1.30 -2.39 22.86
N ILE A 466 -0.34 -1.70 22.23
CA ILE A 466 1.01 -2.23 21.98
C ILE A 466 2.03 -1.16 22.34
N ASN A 467 2.58 -1.29 23.55
CA ASN A 467 3.85 -0.77 24.02
C ASN A 467 4.93 -1.86 23.82
N PRO A 468 5.62 -1.87 22.66
CA PRO A 468 6.53 -2.96 22.31
C PRO A 468 7.62 -3.13 23.36
N TRP A 469 7.98 -4.39 23.66
CA TRP A 469 8.99 -4.71 24.68
C TRP A 469 10.28 -3.88 24.58
N MET A 470 10.77 -3.66 23.36
CA MET A 470 11.99 -2.88 23.15
C MET A 470 11.87 -1.41 23.57
N LEU A 471 10.67 -0.83 23.56
CA LEU A 471 10.42 0.57 23.88
C LEU A 471 10.12 0.80 25.37
N GLN A 472 9.84 -0.26 26.14
CA GLN A 472 9.49 -0.19 27.56
C GLN A 472 10.62 0.32 28.46
N GLY A 473 11.88 0.32 27.97
CA GLY A 473 13.01 0.90 28.68
C GLY A 473 13.16 2.42 28.55
N GLY A 474 12.30 3.08 27.76
CA GLY A 474 12.34 4.54 27.59
C GLY A 474 13.58 5.07 26.85
N ASN A 475 14.34 4.21 26.17
CA ASN A 475 15.55 4.63 25.44
C ASN A 475 15.18 5.41 24.17
N GLU A 476 15.39 6.73 24.18
CA GLU A 476 15.07 7.66 23.07
C GLU A 476 15.66 7.22 21.72
N ASN A 477 16.82 6.56 21.70
CA ASN A 477 17.44 6.10 20.45
C ASN A 477 16.60 5.01 19.78
N LEU A 478 15.96 4.13 20.56
CA LEU A 478 15.04 3.13 20.02
C LEU A 478 13.79 3.78 19.43
N TYR A 479 13.19 4.77 20.10
CA TYR A 479 12.07 5.52 19.54
C TYR A 479 12.45 6.23 18.23
N THR A 480 13.63 6.84 18.21
CA THR A 480 14.17 7.53 17.03
C THR A 480 14.36 6.56 15.84
N VAL A 481 14.99 5.41 16.07
CA VAL A 481 15.24 4.38 15.03
C VAL A 481 13.94 3.71 14.57
N ARG A 482 13.02 3.41 15.49
CA ARG A 482 11.73 2.78 15.16
C ARG A 482 10.82 3.73 14.40
N HIS A 483 10.76 5.01 14.77
CA HIS A 483 10.03 5.98 13.95
C HIS A 483 10.63 6.10 12.55
N MET A 484 11.95 6.30 12.44
CA MET A 484 12.62 6.43 11.15
C MET A 484 12.31 5.24 10.24
N MET A 485 12.53 4.01 10.73
CA MET A 485 12.29 2.82 9.91
C MET A 485 10.82 2.64 9.55
N ALA A 486 9.87 2.93 10.45
CA ALA A 486 8.44 2.91 10.12
C ALA A 486 8.13 3.86 8.95
N ALA A 487 8.72 5.06 9.03
CA ALA A 487 8.53 6.16 8.10
C ALA A 487 9.36 6.07 6.81
N THR A 488 10.25 5.09 6.64
CA THR A 488 11.05 4.97 5.40
C THR A 488 10.92 3.61 4.72
N LEU A 489 10.66 2.55 5.48
CA LEU A 489 10.40 1.21 4.93
C LEU A 489 8.99 1.11 4.32
N SER A 490 8.01 1.83 4.87
CA SER A 490 6.62 1.83 4.40
C SER A 490 6.16 3.20 3.95
N SER A 491 5.42 3.27 2.84
CA SER A 491 4.78 4.51 2.36
C SER A 491 3.54 4.89 3.18
N ASN A 492 2.95 3.97 3.96
CA ASN A 492 2.00 4.33 5.02
C ASN A 492 2.60 4.01 6.39
N PHE A 493 2.56 4.98 7.29
CA PHE A 493 2.93 4.74 8.68
C PHE A 493 2.03 5.56 9.61
N GLY A 494 1.90 5.11 10.85
CA GLY A 494 1.20 5.84 11.90
C GLY A 494 1.90 5.76 13.23
N MET A 495 1.41 6.51 14.21
CA MET A 495 1.83 6.36 15.61
C MET A 495 0.71 6.80 16.56
N TYR A 496 0.70 6.20 17.74
CA TYR A 496 -0.07 6.73 18.87
C TYR A 496 0.74 7.86 19.52
N GLY A 497 0.37 9.08 19.13
CA GLY A 497 1.26 10.22 18.99
C GLY A 497 1.79 10.80 20.29
N PRO A 498 0.93 11.32 21.19
CA PRO A 498 1.40 11.98 22.41
C PRO A 498 2.24 11.05 23.29
N VAL A 499 1.85 9.78 23.38
CA VAL A 499 2.58 8.75 24.10
C VAL A 499 3.94 8.47 23.48
N TYR A 500 4.01 8.39 22.15
CA TYR A 500 5.26 8.09 21.46
C TYR A 500 6.26 9.25 21.52
N GLU A 501 5.83 10.46 21.18
CA GLU A 501 6.73 11.62 21.07
C GLU A 501 7.22 12.12 22.44
N GLN A 502 6.46 11.83 23.50
CA GLN A 502 6.82 12.16 24.88
C GLN A 502 7.46 10.98 25.64
N ILE A 503 7.65 9.83 24.99
CA ILE A 503 8.33 8.63 25.54
C ILE A 503 7.64 8.16 26.83
N GLU A 504 6.31 8.16 26.84
CA GLU A 504 5.54 7.47 27.88
C GLU A 504 5.72 5.96 27.64
N HIS A 505 6.54 5.32 28.47
CA HIS A 505 7.07 3.97 28.21
C HIS A 505 6.68 2.95 29.28
N ALA A 506 6.15 3.39 30.41
CA ALA A 506 5.89 2.52 31.55
C ALA A 506 4.89 1.42 31.16
N PRO A 507 5.26 0.13 31.26
CA PRO A 507 4.36 -0.97 30.96
C PRO A 507 3.60 -1.43 32.19
N VAL A 508 2.45 -2.08 31.98
CA VAL A 508 1.96 -3.05 32.96
C VAL A 508 2.96 -4.20 33.01
N ILE A 509 3.50 -4.51 34.20
CA ILE A 509 4.58 -5.49 34.36
C ILE A 509 4.22 -6.81 33.67
N GLY A 510 5.11 -7.28 32.78
CA GLY A 510 4.92 -8.53 32.06
C GLY A 510 3.90 -8.46 30.91
N LYS A 511 3.53 -7.26 30.44
CA LYS A 511 2.65 -7.06 29.29
C LYS A 511 3.16 -5.98 28.34
N GLU A 512 2.62 -5.96 27.12
CA GLU A 512 2.78 -4.86 26.16
C GLU A 512 1.70 -3.77 26.33
N GLU A 513 0.96 -3.75 27.44
CA GLU A 513 0.00 -2.68 27.74
C GLU A 513 0.71 -1.52 28.45
N TYR A 514 0.36 -0.28 28.12
CA TYR A 514 0.81 0.89 28.87
C TYR A 514 0.22 0.88 30.29
N LEU A 515 1.06 1.18 31.29
CA LEU A 515 0.61 1.54 32.62
C LEU A 515 -0.16 2.86 32.55
N ASN A 516 -1.26 2.98 33.28
CA ASN A 516 -2.12 4.17 33.28
C ASN A 516 -2.59 4.52 31.86
N SER A 517 -2.92 3.48 31.09
CA SER A 517 -3.30 3.56 29.69
C SER A 517 -4.48 4.52 29.48
N GLU A 518 -4.32 5.43 28.52
CA GLU A 518 -5.33 6.42 28.10
C GLU A 518 -6.64 5.78 27.62
N LYS A 519 -6.64 4.48 27.30
CA LYS A 519 -7.88 3.73 27.06
C LYS A 519 -8.84 3.73 28.24
N TYR A 520 -8.36 3.84 29.48
CA TYR A 520 -9.17 3.71 30.69
C TYR A 520 -9.26 5.01 31.50
N GLU A 521 -8.47 6.03 31.16
CA GLU A 521 -8.49 7.31 31.86
C GLU A 521 -8.19 8.47 30.91
N VAL A 522 -8.61 9.67 31.30
CA VAL A 522 -8.22 10.90 30.61
C VAL A 522 -6.79 11.26 31.00
N ARG A 523 -5.94 11.48 30.00
CA ARG A 523 -4.56 11.95 30.19
C ARG A 523 -4.47 13.45 29.91
N HIS A 524 -3.36 14.03 30.30
CA HIS A 524 -3.02 15.41 29.98
C HIS A 524 -1.63 15.43 29.36
N TRP A 525 -1.54 15.97 28.15
CA TRP A 525 -0.33 16.01 27.35
C TRP A 525 0.15 17.46 27.17
N ASP A 526 1.45 17.68 27.24
CA ASP A 526 2.04 18.93 26.79
C ASP A 526 2.21 18.92 25.26
N TRP A 527 1.19 19.41 24.56
CA TRP A 527 1.16 19.48 23.10
C TRP A 527 2.18 20.46 22.50
N THR A 528 2.77 21.34 23.32
CA THR A 528 3.74 22.33 22.88
C THR A 528 5.19 21.89 23.07
N LYS A 529 5.39 20.72 23.71
CA LYS A 529 6.71 20.18 24.02
C LYS A 529 7.48 19.82 22.75
N VAL A 530 8.62 20.46 22.55
CA VAL A 530 9.56 20.15 21.47
C VAL A 530 10.71 19.31 22.03
N THR A 531 10.93 18.13 21.45
CA THR A 531 12.00 17.19 21.81
C THR A 531 12.88 16.90 20.59
N LYS A 532 14.02 16.23 20.81
CA LYS A 532 14.83 15.68 19.70
C LYS A 532 13.97 14.78 18.83
N LEU A 533 13.22 13.86 19.45
CA LEU A 533 12.32 12.95 18.76
C LEU A 533 11.24 13.69 17.95
N SER A 534 10.49 14.63 18.52
CA SER A 534 9.42 15.33 17.77
C SER A 534 9.96 16.21 16.64
N THR A 535 11.18 16.77 16.80
CA THR A 535 11.87 17.48 15.72
C THR A 535 12.25 16.54 14.58
N LEU A 536 12.76 15.34 14.90
CA LEU A 536 13.10 14.32 13.90
C LEU A 536 11.85 13.77 13.20
N ILE A 537 10.74 13.60 13.93
CA ILE A 537 9.44 13.22 13.35
C ILE A 537 9.01 14.22 12.28
N ALA A 538 8.96 15.51 12.63
CA ALA A 538 8.60 16.56 11.69
C ALA A 538 9.53 16.60 10.48
N LYS A 539 10.84 16.41 10.71
CA LYS A 539 11.85 16.40 9.64
C LYS A 539 11.69 15.22 8.69
N ILE A 540 11.45 14.01 9.21
CA ILE A 540 11.25 12.81 8.38
C ILE A 540 9.94 12.90 7.59
N ASN A 541 8.87 13.40 8.20
CA ASN A 541 7.61 13.64 7.49
C ASN A 541 7.78 14.63 6.33
N LYS A 542 8.56 15.69 6.54
CA LYS A 542 8.92 16.62 5.48
C LYS A 542 9.72 15.92 4.36
N ILE A 543 10.75 15.15 4.70
CA ILE A 543 11.55 14.37 3.73
C ILE A 543 10.65 13.43 2.91
N ARG A 544 9.71 12.72 3.54
CA ARG A 544 8.76 11.84 2.83
C ARG A 544 7.87 12.58 1.83
N LYS A 545 7.49 13.83 2.13
CA LYS A 545 6.69 14.68 1.22
C LYS A 545 7.51 15.20 0.05
N GLU A 546 8.78 15.50 0.28
CA GLU A 546 9.69 16.07 -0.74
C GLU A 546 10.29 15.00 -1.68
N HIS A 547 10.35 13.74 -1.22
CA HIS A 547 10.98 12.63 -1.95
C HIS A 547 9.95 11.55 -2.35
N THR A 548 9.65 11.47 -3.65
CA THR A 548 8.69 10.50 -4.22
C THR A 548 9.14 9.04 -4.00
N ALA A 549 10.44 8.76 -3.86
CA ALA A 549 10.94 7.42 -3.53
C ALA A 549 10.41 6.91 -2.16
N LEU A 550 9.97 7.80 -1.26
CA LEU A 550 9.35 7.45 0.02
C LEU A 550 7.82 7.31 -0.04
N GLN A 551 7.22 7.64 -1.18
CA GLN A 551 5.77 7.57 -1.39
C GLN A 551 5.33 6.21 -1.94
N GLU A 552 6.28 5.29 -2.13
CA GLU A 552 6.05 3.89 -2.50
C GLU A 552 6.68 2.94 -1.47
N THR A 553 6.14 1.73 -1.35
CA THR A 553 6.69 0.69 -0.46
C THR A 553 7.50 -0.36 -1.21
N ASN A 554 7.05 -0.73 -2.41
CA ASN A 554 7.60 -1.88 -3.14
C ASN A 554 8.95 -1.59 -3.85
N ASN A 555 9.36 -0.32 -3.88
CA ASN A 555 10.56 0.17 -4.55
C ASN A 555 11.84 0.08 -3.69
N ILE A 556 11.92 -0.91 -2.80
CA ILE A 556 13.03 -1.11 -1.86
C ILE A 556 13.98 -2.20 -2.34
N ASP A 557 15.29 -2.00 -2.19
CA ASP A 557 16.32 -3.02 -2.33
C ASP A 557 17.27 -2.96 -1.13
N PHE A 558 17.57 -4.09 -0.49
CA PHE A 558 18.52 -4.12 0.62
C PHE A 558 19.96 -4.08 0.12
N CYS A 559 20.79 -3.22 0.73
CA CYS A 559 22.19 -3.06 0.36
C CYS A 559 23.07 -3.98 1.20
N GLN A 560 24.14 -4.49 0.60
CA GLN A 560 25.10 -5.31 1.33
C GLN A 560 25.91 -4.44 2.31
N ILE A 561 26.01 -4.91 3.55
CA ILE A 561 26.86 -4.37 4.61
C ILE A 561 27.16 -5.46 5.63
N ASP A 562 28.43 -5.75 5.83
CA ASP A 562 28.93 -6.82 6.70
C ASP A 562 28.97 -6.39 8.18
N ASN A 563 27.84 -5.89 8.68
CA ASN A 563 27.59 -5.59 10.08
C ASN A 563 26.11 -5.89 10.40
N ASP A 564 25.85 -6.84 11.31
CA ASP A 564 24.48 -7.26 11.67
C ASP A 564 23.71 -6.22 12.50
N ARG A 565 24.42 -5.22 13.05
CA ARG A 565 23.82 -4.08 13.75
C ARG A 565 23.49 -2.92 12.83
N ILE A 566 23.92 -2.95 11.57
CA ILE A 566 23.56 -1.93 10.58
C ILE A 566 22.66 -2.53 9.50
N LEU A 567 21.49 -1.92 9.34
CA LEU A 567 20.61 -2.18 8.20
C LEU A 567 20.83 -1.08 7.16
N SER A 568 20.98 -1.46 5.89
CA SER A 568 21.05 -0.53 4.77
C SER A 568 20.13 -0.96 3.64
N TYR A 569 19.47 0.02 3.03
CA TYR A 569 18.56 -0.21 1.91
C TYR A 569 18.53 1.03 1.01
N PHE A 570 18.14 0.80 -0.23
CA PHE A 570 18.01 1.77 -1.30
C PHE A 570 16.55 1.84 -1.73
N LYS A 571 16.08 3.06 -2.05
CA LYS A 571 14.77 3.29 -2.65
C LYS A 571 14.90 4.23 -3.83
N GLN A 572 14.19 3.92 -4.90
CA GLN A 572 14.17 4.70 -6.15
C GLN A 572 12.72 4.94 -6.58
N SER A 573 12.39 6.16 -6.99
CA SER A 573 11.06 6.48 -7.52
C SER A 573 10.76 5.72 -8.81
N GLN A 574 9.47 5.55 -9.15
CA GLN A 574 9.05 4.89 -10.39
C GLN A 574 9.68 5.49 -11.67
N ASP A 575 9.89 6.81 -11.71
CA ASP A 575 10.51 7.54 -12.82
C ASP A 575 12.05 7.58 -12.76
N LYS A 576 12.63 6.98 -11.71
CA LYS A 576 14.07 6.90 -11.40
C LYS A 576 14.76 8.24 -11.08
N SER A 577 14.00 9.33 -10.96
CA SER A 577 14.56 10.68 -10.73
C SER A 577 14.99 10.92 -9.27
N ASP A 578 14.39 10.20 -8.33
CA ASP A 578 14.65 10.33 -6.89
C ASP A 578 15.25 9.04 -6.33
N ASN A 579 16.44 9.15 -5.74
CA ASN A 579 17.30 8.03 -5.37
C ASN A 579 17.78 8.23 -3.93
N LEU A 580 17.36 7.35 -3.02
CA LEU A 580 17.67 7.45 -1.60
C LEU A 580 18.39 6.21 -1.09
N LEU A 581 19.43 6.42 -0.28
CA LEU A 581 20.14 5.37 0.46
C LEU A 581 20.01 5.61 1.96
N PHE A 582 19.69 4.53 2.68
CA PHE A 582 19.49 4.54 4.12
C PHE A 582 20.55 3.66 4.78
N ALA A 583 21.05 4.10 5.92
CA ALA A 583 21.87 3.29 6.82
C ALA A 583 21.39 3.56 8.25
N VAL A 584 21.07 2.51 9.01
CA VAL A 584 20.53 2.65 10.37
C VAL A 584 21.21 1.70 11.34
N ASN A 585 21.63 2.23 12.48
CA ASN A 585 22.18 1.50 13.60
C ASN A 585 21.04 0.94 14.46
N LEU A 586 20.94 -0.38 14.54
CA LEU A 586 19.97 -1.11 15.35
C LEU A 586 20.47 -1.35 16.79
N ASP A 587 21.74 -1.05 17.08
CA ASP A 587 22.29 -1.03 18.44
C ASP A 587 22.06 0.36 19.06
N PRO A 588 21.18 0.49 20.07
CA PRO A 588 20.85 1.78 20.64
C PRO A 588 21.89 2.31 21.63
N TYR A 589 22.95 1.54 21.91
CA TYR A 589 23.94 1.83 22.95
C TYR A 589 25.32 2.11 22.38
N ASN A 590 25.73 1.41 21.32
CA ASN A 590 27.09 1.49 20.80
C ASN A 590 27.11 2.10 19.40
N ARG A 591 28.19 2.84 19.14
CA ARG A 591 28.55 3.26 17.80
C ARG A 591 28.82 2.04 16.92
N GLN A 592 28.31 2.06 15.70
CA GLN A 592 28.52 1.01 14.71
C GLN A 592 29.05 1.61 13.41
N GLY A 593 29.91 0.88 12.70
CA GLY A 593 30.39 1.26 11.39
C GLY A 593 30.42 0.07 10.42
N GLY A 594 30.49 0.36 9.13
CA GLY A 594 30.57 -0.66 8.09
C GLY A 594 30.68 -0.07 6.68
N TRP A 595 31.00 -0.93 5.72
CA TRP A 595 31.08 -0.57 4.31
C TRP A 595 29.78 -0.97 3.62
N VAL A 596 29.07 0.00 3.04
CA VAL A 596 27.84 -0.21 2.28
C VAL A 596 28.18 -0.31 0.79
N GLN A 597 27.70 -1.36 0.13
CA GLN A 597 27.71 -1.46 -1.33
C GLN A 597 26.54 -0.65 -1.90
N VAL A 598 26.83 0.43 -2.62
CA VAL A 598 25.78 1.26 -3.23
C VAL A 598 25.37 0.63 -4.57
N PRO A 599 24.07 0.38 -4.82
CA PRO A 599 23.63 -0.30 -6.04
C PRO A 599 23.63 0.64 -7.27
N LYS A 600 24.82 1.11 -7.69
CA LYS A 600 25.01 2.07 -8.80
C LYS A 600 24.41 1.61 -10.12
N TYR A 601 24.40 0.30 -10.38
CA TYR A 601 23.78 -0.30 -11.57
C TYR A 601 22.26 0.01 -11.68
N LYS A 602 21.54 0.20 -10.57
CA LYS A 602 20.11 0.59 -10.57
C LYS A 602 19.90 2.02 -11.08
N MET A 603 20.93 2.85 -10.98
CA MET A 603 20.98 4.22 -11.48
C MET A 603 21.60 4.30 -12.89
N GLY A 604 21.95 3.16 -13.50
CA GLY A 604 22.61 3.12 -14.81
C GLY A 604 24.07 3.59 -14.80
N LEU A 605 24.71 3.59 -13.63
CA LEU A 605 26.09 4.08 -13.45
C LEU A 605 27.08 2.92 -13.35
N SER A 606 28.33 3.17 -13.78
CA SER A 606 29.43 2.26 -13.49
C SER A 606 29.88 2.36 -12.04
N ASN A 607 30.61 1.36 -11.54
CA ASN A 607 31.05 1.33 -10.15
C ASN A 607 32.05 2.46 -9.80
N GLU A 608 32.82 2.90 -10.79
CA GLU A 608 33.83 3.97 -10.69
C GLU A 608 33.25 5.37 -10.86
N GLN A 609 32.02 5.49 -11.36
CA GLN A 609 31.40 6.79 -11.57
C GLN A 609 31.14 7.48 -10.22
N PRO A 610 31.64 8.71 -10.00
CA PRO A 610 31.46 9.42 -8.74
C PRO A 610 29.99 9.80 -8.55
N ILE A 611 29.50 9.66 -7.33
CA ILE A 611 28.17 10.14 -6.92
C ILE A 611 28.34 11.16 -5.79
N ARG A 612 27.46 12.16 -5.76
CA ARG A 612 27.32 13.06 -4.61
C ARG A 612 26.16 12.56 -3.75
N VAL A 613 26.43 12.33 -2.47
CA VAL A 613 25.39 11.99 -1.50
C VAL A 613 25.20 13.14 -0.52
N THR A 614 23.96 13.49 -0.23
CA THR A 614 23.60 14.53 0.76
C THR A 614 22.74 13.91 1.85
N ASP A 615 23.21 13.94 3.10
CA ASP A 615 22.45 13.47 4.24
C ASP A 615 21.34 14.47 4.55
N LEU A 616 20.10 14.07 4.34
CA LEU A 616 18.91 14.91 4.53
C LEU A 616 18.70 15.26 6.02
N ILE A 617 19.31 14.52 6.96
CA ILE A 617 19.20 14.78 8.39
C ILE A 617 20.20 15.82 8.87
N THR A 618 21.44 15.79 8.38
CA THR A 618 22.49 16.73 8.83
C THR A 618 22.76 17.87 7.85
N GLY A 619 22.41 17.70 6.57
CA GLY A 619 22.75 18.60 5.47
C GLY A 619 24.16 18.38 4.91
N ASN A 620 24.96 17.50 5.52
CA ASN A 620 26.31 17.21 5.06
C ASN A 620 26.28 16.54 3.68
N SER A 621 27.28 16.85 2.85
CA SER A 621 27.44 16.23 1.53
C SER A 621 28.80 15.55 1.42
N TYR A 622 28.82 14.41 0.72
CA TYR A 622 30.02 13.60 0.48
C TYR A 622 30.11 13.26 -1.01
N ILE A 623 31.32 13.01 -1.48
CA ILE A 623 31.58 12.52 -2.84
C ILE A 623 32.10 11.08 -2.70
N TRP A 624 31.37 10.13 -3.30
CA TRP A 624 31.66 8.70 -3.22
C TRP A 624 32.07 8.17 -4.59
N ASN A 625 33.33 7.77 -4.71
CA ASN A 625 33.95 7.34 -5.97
C ASN A 625 34.08 5.81 -6.07
N GLN A 626 33.78 5.11 -4.98
CA GLN A 626 33.93 3.67 -4.86
C GLN A 626 32.56 2.98 -4.88
N GLU A 627 32.59 1.69 -5.16
CA GLU A 627 31.42 0.82 -5.03
C GLU A 627 31.02 0.65 -3.55
N TRP A 628 32.01 0.47 -2.68
CA TRP A 628 31.88 0.29 -1.24
C TRP A 628 32.23 1.57 -0.49
N ASN A 629 31.34 2.04 0.39
CA ASN A 629 31.49 3.31 1.07
C ASN A 629 31.29 3.16 2.58
N TYR A 630 32.24 3.68 3.37
CA TYR A 630 32.21 3.58 4.82
C TYR A 630 31.15 4.52 5.41
N VAL A 631 30.37 4.00 6.35
CA VAL A 631 29.44 4.76 7.20
C VAL A 631 29.73 4.45 8.67
N GLU A 632 29.54 5.45 9.53
CA GLU A 632 29.66 5.31 10.99
C GLU A 632 28.49 6.03 11.65
N LEU A 633 27.80 5.35 12.55
CA LEU A 633 26.55 5.78 13.15
C LEU A 633 26.65 5.74 14.67
N ASP A 634 26.62 6.93 15.28
CA ASP A 634 26.67 7.10 16.73
C ASP A 634 25.25 7.33 17.28
N PRO A 635 24.71 6.42 18.12
CA PRO A 635 23.35 6.55 18.63
C PRO A 635 23.14 7.81 19.47
N TYR A 636 24.18 8.38 20.08
CA TYR A 636 24.09 9.62 20.87
C TYR A 636 24.11 10.89 20.02
N GLN A 637 24.46 10.79 18.73
CA GLN A 637 24.29 11.88 17.75
C GLN A 637 23.00 11.64 16.96
N ILE A 638 23.10 10.91 15.84
CA ILE A 638 21.99 10.45 15.03
C ILE A 638 22.28 8.99 14.64
N PRO A 639 21.40 8.04 15.00
CA PRO A 639 21.64 6.60 14.76
C PRO A 639 21.43 6.17 13.30
N TYR A 640 21.34 7.09 12.35
CA TYR A 640 21.11 6.79 10.94
C TYR A 640 21.51 7.91 9.98
N HIS A 641 21.63 7.55 8.71
CA HIS A 641 21.68 8.48 7.59
C HIS A 641 20.49 8.25 6.65
N ILE A 642 20.00 9.34 6.06
CA ILE A 642 19.10 9.32 4.91
C ILE A 642 19.79 10.13 3.81
N PHE A 643 20.45 9.45 2.88
CA PHE A 643 21.19 10.08 1.81
C PHE A 643 20.33 10.23 0.55
N SER A 644 20.24 11.45 0.03
CA SER A 644 19.84 11.71 -1.36
C SER A 644 21.05 11.58 -2.28
N ILE A 645 20.92 10.84 -3.37
CA ILE A 645 22.00 10.58 -4.33
C ILE A 645 21.79 11.44 -5.58
N HIS A 646 22.85 12.13 -5.99
CA HIS A 646 22.91 12.97 -7.20
C HIS A 646 24.11 12.53 -8.06
N TYR A 647 23.92 12.45 -9.38
CA TYR A 647 24.92 11.97 -10.33
C TYR A 647 24.79 12.60 -11.71
#